data_AF-A0AAV7D6V0-F1
#
_entry.id   AF-A0AAV7D6V0-F1
#
_cell.length_a   1.000
_cell.length_b   1.000
_cell.length_c   1.000
_cell.angle_alpha   90.00
_cell.angle_beta   90.00
_cell.angle_gamma   90.00
#
_symmetry.space_group_name_H-M   'P 1'
#
loop_
_entity.id
_entity.type
_entity.pdbx_description
1 polymer ?
#
loop_
_entity_poly.entity_id
_entity_poly.type
_entity_poly.pdbx_seq_one_letter_code
_entity_poly.pdbx_strand_id
1 'polypeptide(L)'
;MYLIFTVFWTSFIFTGLYCTKGLEQWDCQESYHYLGNNHSSCNGPLPFVLFTRGNDILSINTDGSNLKTIVGSAGSSVFLDFDLQEQRLYWLDANRGYIQRIFLNKTKRERMRAVIQGATRFTVDWKNKHILWSNKQKGTIEWTDMSGKKARTLLRGLVHPTFISVDPVEGLLFWTSGSLMSIIQKSNLNATLVTSVTEMKGDIKALALDTVSKKIYWIVYKQVGEESSIGTCTYQGDSVTIIKKIGHSSRQNIWGLSAFSDHLYYTERKSSSIRTLNKYTGKETVIITLEPSIADITDIKLVPQLTSSYQYRSGSEICPMVSDHCTGVCHVSGADQQCRCKDGFQLSSDGKHCEDINECALWSHGCTLGCENIPGSYYCSCPRGYVLLPDNKSCHDEKPCLQEIRNCSHGCVQTAGGPVCFCPEGSVLSIDGKTCKGCSSPDNGGCSQLCRRFREDSWECDCYPGYILQKDKKSCLASGPRPFLMFANVHDLRRINFDGTQYESLLGSQMGGVLALDYDPVENKIYFAHTALKCIESANMNGSDREKIISEALDTPEGLTIDAINRKLYWTDRGKSCIETSYLNGRNRKIIVEKNLQQPRGICVHPRAGRLFWTDIGPSAHIGSSTLDGHERKVVISTDLVWPSGITVDIRTNRLYWCDTKKSVIESSDMDGSNRLVLSQNDVGHPFSIAVFEDYIWLSDWLQPSIIRMTKSKTNSWVRVQGDMKRPSALVVIHPLAKLAITDYIPEPRKDITVGNEARHDESSLHGPLTTVFYETLDDPYTSDELVAEILVSDDSFCAHSHCDINARCVPSEDGPRCQCLEGYTGNGRTCNDIDECLLQIAVCDQHKAECINMEGGYICKCMEGFLGNGLECIESSTTASTVNTTANDTSEKSHTQECPASHDHFCFHGTCRYFPDLDDYGCVCIAGYFGERCQTDDQNWWDKQSTQLKIRNVTISVSLLVLILILGLVLFGVYYYRHQLKQSRNPGRRHVEQH
;
A
#
# COMPACT_ATOMS: atom_id res chain seq x y z
N MET A 1 -10.82 -24.79 -72.01
CA MET A 1 -10.79 -23.58 -71.16
C MET A 1 -12.14 -22.87 -71.26
N TYR A 2 -13.16 -23.50 -70.69
CA TYR A 2 -14.52 -23.02 -70.43
C TYR A 2 -15.09 -24.01 -69.39
N LEU A 3 -16.04 -23.59 -68.55
CA LEU A 3 -16.36 -24.25 -67.26
C LEU A 3 -15.16 -24.37 -66.31
N ILE A 4 -14.92 -23.32 -65.52
CA ILE A 4 -15.29 -23.31 -64.09
C ILE A 4 -15.61 -21.84 -63.80
N PHE A 5 -16.90 -21.57 -63.63
CA PHE A 5 -17.48 -20.25 -63.38
C PHE A 5 -18.59 -20.44 -62.35
N THR A 6 -18.89 -19.42 -61.54
CA THR A 6 -19.62 -19.51 -60.25
C THR A 6 -18.79 -20.23 -59.16
N VAL A 7 -18.86 -19.86 -57.88
CA VAL A 7 -19.74 -18.92 -57.15
C VAL A 7 -18.90 -17.89 -56.35
N PHE A 8 -19.55 -16.84 -55.82
CA PHE A 8 -19.07 -15.83 -54.84
C PHE A 8 -18.44 -14.51 -55.34
N TRP A 9 -19.28 -13.76 -56.07
CA TRP A 9 -19.56 -12.33 -55.77
C TRP A 9 -20.48 -12.25 -54.51
N THR A 10 -20.63 -11.18 -53.74
CA THR A 10 -20.19 -9.75 -53.77
C THR A 10 -19.46 -9.41 -52.43
N SER A 11 -19.33 -8.21 -51.83
CA SER A 11 -19.79 -6.82 -52.07
C SER A 11 -18.94 -5.77 -51.34
N PHE A 12 -19.18 -4.47 -51.61
CA PHE A 12 -18.61 -3.29 -50.93
C PHE A 12 -19.43 -2.02 -51.30
N ILE A 13 -19.03 -0.82 -50.83
CA ILE A 13 -19.56 0.54 -51.19
C ILE A 13 -20.89 0.94 -50.48
N PHE A 14 -21.16 2.19 -50.08
CA PHE A 14 -20.36 3.25 -49.41
C PHE A 14 -21.35 4.32 -48.82
N THR A 15 -20.85 5.43 -48.27
CA THR A 15 -21.61 6.44 -47.48
C THR A 15 -22.36 7.53 -48.27
N GLY A 16 -23.29 8.23 -47.60
CA GLY A 16 -23.95 9.47 -48.04
C GLY A 16 -24.47 10.30 -46.85
N LEU A 17 -24.57 11.64 -47.00
CA LEU A 17 -24.93 12.60 -45.94
C LEU A 17 -26.43 12.96 -45.94
N TYR A 18 -26.96 13.46 -44.81
CA TYR A 18 -27.51 14.84 -44.66
C TYR A 18 -27.97 15.13 -43.20
N CYS A 19 -28.29 16.39 -42.89
CA CYS A 19 -28.74 16.86 -41.56
C CYS A 19 -29.61 18.13 -41.69
N THR A 20 -30.72 18.24 -40.92
CA THR A 20 -31.28 19.48 -40.30
C THR A 20 -32.63 19.23 -39.60
N LYS A 21 -32.86 19.94 -38.46
CA LYS A 21 -34.11 20.51 -37.86
C LYS A 21 -35.48 19.76 -37.98
N GLY A 22 -36.38 19.78 -36.98
CA GLY A 22 -36.34 20.31 -35.60
C GLY A 22 -37.74 20.71 -35.04
N LEU A 23 -37.82 20.88 -33.72
CA LEU A 23 -38.93 21.42 -32.87
C LEU A 23 -40.19 20.56 -32.56
N GLU A 24 -40.56 20.62 -31.26
CA GLU A 24 -41.87 20.38 -30.60
C GLU A 24 -42.57 19.00 -30.77
N GLN A 25 -43.32 18.46 -29.79
CA GLN A 25 -43.91 19.00 -28.56
C GLN A 25 -43.83 17.97 -27.37
N TRP A 26 -44.14 18.39 -26.14
CA TRP A 26 -44.17 17.53 -24.93
C TRP A 26 -45.48 16.71 -24.75
N ASP A 27 -45.47 15.84 -23.73
CA ASP A 27 -46.60 15.17 -23.06
C ASP A 27 -47.35 14.00 -23.76
N CYS A 28 -46.87 12.79 -23.46
CA CYS A 28 -47.68 11.62 -23.08
C CYS A 28 -46.98 11.00 -21.86
N GLN A 29 -47.42 11.38 -20.66
CA GLN A 29 -46.64 11.36 -19.43
C GLN A 29 -47.50 11.20 -18.13
N GLU A 30 -48.78 10.85 -18.12
CA GLU A 30 -49.49 9.73 -18.77
C GLU A 30 -49.93 9.95 -20.23
N SER A 31 -50.06 8.92 -21.07
CA SER A 31 -50.59 7.60 -20.71
C SER A 31 -50.11 6.40 -21.55
N TYR A 32 -50.12 5.19 -20.96
CA TYR A 32 -50.51 4.02 -21.73
C TYR A 32 -51.95 4.24 -22.25
N HIS A 33 -52.19 4.14 -23.57
CA HIS A 33 -53.57 4.11 -24.05
C HIS A 33 -54.32 2.92 -23.43
N TYR A 34 -55.47 3.20 -22.82
CA TYR A 34 -56.43 2.17 -22.42
C TYR A 34 -56.88 1.35 -23.65
N LEU A 35 -56.28 0.18 -23.82
CA LEU A 35 -56.99 -0.94 -24.44
C LEU A 35 -57.96 -1.46 -23.37
N GLY A 36 -59.25 -1.22 -23.57
CA GLY A 36 -60.29 -1.71 -22.68
C GLY A 36 -60.28 -3.25 -22.61
N ASN A 37 -60.59 -3.77 -21.43
CA ASN A 37 -60.62 -5.19 -21.05
C ASN A 37 -59.26 -5.84 -20.73
N ASN A 38 -58.92 -5.79 -19.43
CA ASN A 38 -58.10 -6.75 -18.68
C ASN A 38 -56.60 -6.92 -19.02
N HIS A 39 -55.79 -6.85 -17.96
CA HIS A 39 -54.32 -7.00 -17.88
C HIS A 39 -53.46 -5.77 -18.24
N SER A 40 -52.64 -5.36 -17.28
CA SER A 40 -51.62 -4.31 -17.39
C SER A 40 -50.39 -4.68 -16.55
N SER A 41 -49.18 -4.65 -17.13
CA SER A 41 -47.92 -4.94 -16.43
C SER A 41 -46.83 -3.95 -16.83
N CYS A 42 -46.19 -3.31 -15.85
CA CYS A 42 -45.14 -2.32 -16.09
C CYS A 42 -43.77 -3.01 -16.26
N ASN A 43 -43.24 -3.00 -17.48
CA ASN A 43 -41.98 -3.69 -17.81
C ASN A 43 -40.78 -2.75 -17.80
N GLY A 44 -40.03 -2.73 -16.69
CA GLY A 44 -38.61 -2.40 -16.71
C GLY A 44 -37.77 -3.51 -17.39
N PRO A 45 -36.49 -3.26 -17.71
CA PRO A 45 -35.62 -4.27 -18.31
C PRO A 45 -35.35 -5.44 -17.35
N LEU A 46 -35.96 -6.59 -17.63
CA LEU A 46 -35.81 -7.80 -16.81
C LEU A 46 -34.35 -8.31 -16.75
N PRO A 47 -33.87 -8.78 -15.58
CA PRO A 47 -32.58 -9.44 -15.47
C PRO A 47 -32.60 -10.79 -16.21
N PHE A 48 -31.40 -11.30 -16.53
CA PHE A 48 -31.26 -12.54 -17.29
C PHE A 48 -30.26 -13.52 -16.68
N VAL A 49 -30.57 -14.80 -16.81
CA VAL A 49 -29.73 -15.93 -16.46
C VAL A 49 -28.79 -16.23 -17.62
N LEU A 50 -27.48 -16.25 -17.37
CA LEU A 50 -26.51 -16.92 -18.22
C LEU A 50 -26.27 -18.35 -17.72
N PHE A 51 -26.32 -19.32 -18.63
CA PHE A 51 -26.07 -20.73 -18.31
C PHE A 51 -25.43 -21.46 -19.49
N THR A 52 -24.72 -22.56 -19.21
CA THR A 52 -24.20 -23.46 -20.23
C THR A 52 -25.21 -24.56 -20.55
N ARG A 53 -25.26 -25.06 -21.79
CA ARG A 53 -25.94 -26.32 -22.11
C ARG A 53 -25.10 -27.09 -23.13
N GLY A 54 -24.40 -28.13 -22.67
CA GLY A 54 -23.41 -28.84 -23.48
C GLY A 54 -22.30 -27.91 -23.98
N ASN A 55 -22.21 -27.76 -25.30
CA ASN A 55 -21.15 -26.97 -25.94
C ASN A 55 -21.43 -25.46 -26.05
N ASP A 56 -22.62 -24.98 -25.70
CA ASP A 56 -23.06 -23.61 -25.97
C ASP A 56 -23.39 -22.81 -24.70
N ILE A 57 -23.27 -21.48 -24.77
CA ILE A 57 -23.64 -20.55 -23.69
C ILE A 57 -24.91 -19.81 -24.10
N LEU A 58 -25.93 -19.88 -23.24
CA LEU A 58 -27.28 -19.39 -23.43
C LEU A 58 -27.58 -18.26 -22.43
N SER A 59 -28.42 -17.31 -22.85
CA SER A 59 -29.09 -16.34 -21.98
C SER A 59 -30.60 -16.55 -22.02
N ILE A 60 -31.27 -16.50 -20.88
CA ILE A 60 -32.74 -16.53 -20.76
C ILE A 60 -33.20 -15.52 -19.71
N ASN A 61 -34.34 -14.85 -19.92
CA ASN A 61 -34.88 -13.90 -18.94
C ASN A 61 -35.32 -14.66 -17.65
N THR A 62 -35.43 -13.96 -16.52
CA THR A 62 -35.88 -14.57 -15.23
C THR A 62 -37.36 -14.97 -15.19
N ASP A 63 -38.13 -14.72 -16.25
CA ASP A 63 -39.50 -15.21 -16.47
C ASP A 63 -39.56 -16.47 -17.37
N GLY A 64 -38.41 -16.95 -17.86
CA GLY A 64 -38.33 -18.05 -18.84
C GLY A 64 -38.48 -17.62 -20.30
N SER A 65 -38.66 -16.31 -20.60
CA SER A 65 -38.76 -15.81 -21.96
C SER A 65 -37.39 -15.59 -22.61
N ASN A 66 -37.39 -15.30 -23.92
CA ASN A 66 -36.27 -14.67 -24.62
C ASN A 66 -34.95 -15.49 -24.69
N LEU A 67 -35.05 -16.83 -24.65
CA LEU A 67 -33.90 -17.74 -24.76
C LEU A 67 -33.06 -17.48 -26.03
N LYS A 68 -31.77 -17.19 -25.84
CA LYS A 68 -30.83 -16.77 -26.90
C LYS A 68 -29.45 -17.42 -26.70
N THR A 69 -28.87 -17.98 -27.76
CA THR A 69 -27.46 -18.40 -27.74
C THR A 69 -26.54 -17.19 -27.83
N ILE A 70 -25.67 -17.00 -26.83
CA ILE A 70 -24.65 -15.95 -26.80
C ILE A 70 -23.36 -16.43 -27.46
N VAL A 71 -22.93 -17.66 -27.16
CA VAL A 71 -21.73 -18.28 -27.73
C VAL A 71 -22.05 -19.69 -28.20
N GLY A 72 -21.87 -19.94 -29.50
CA GLY A 72 -21.82 -21.29 -30.06
C GLY A 72 -20.40 -21.89 -29.95
N SER A 73 -20.31 -23.18 -29.64
CA SER A 73 -19.04 -23.92 -29.49
C SER A 73 -18.05 -23.22 -28.54
N ALA A 74 -18.47 -23.09 -27.29
CA ALA A 74 -17.68 -22.55 -26.18
C ALA A 74 -16.64 -23.55 -25.65
N GLY A 75 -17.00 -24.83 -25.55
CA GLY A 75 -16.20 -25.95 -25.01
C GLY A 75 -17.10 -27.03 -24.39
N SER A 76 -16.60 -28.23 -24.10
CA SER A 76 -17.41 -29.32 -23.51
C SER A 76 -17.34 -29.43 -21.98
N SER A 77 -16.52 -28.61 -21.34
CA SER A 77 -16.49 -28.39 -19.89
C SER A 77 -16.26 -26.91 -19.67
N VAL A 78 -17.35 -26.17 -19.47
CA VAL A 78 -17.37 -24.70 -19.49
C VAL A 78 -17.86 -24.16 -18.15
N PHE A 79 -17.13 -23.17 -17.64
CA PHE A 79 -17.50 -22.38 -16.48
C PHE A 79 -17.62 -20.91 -16.87
N LEU A 80 -18.43 -20.12 -16.17
CA LEU A 80 -18.80 -18.75 -16.56
C LEU A 80 -18.46 -17.72 -15.47
N ASP A 81 -18.03 -16.53 -15.89
CA ASP A 81 -18.07 -15.33 -15.05
C ASP A 81 -18.16 -14.05 -15.90
N PHE A 82 -18.49 -12.91 -15.30
CA PHE A 82 -18.76 -11.68 -16.06
C PHE A 82 -18.17 -10.41 -15.41
N ASP A 83 -17.79 -9.45 -16.26
CA ASP A 83 -17.51 -8.06 -15.88
C ASP A 83 -18.73 -7.22 -16.29
N LEU A 84 -19.47 -6.73 -15.29
CA LEU A 84 -20.68 -5.93 -15.51
C LEU A 84 -20.36 -4.51 -16.02
N GLN A 85 -19.22 -3.94 -15.64
CA GLN A 85 -18.82 -2.59 -16.05
C GLN A 85 -18.39 -2.55 -17.52
N GLU A 86 -17.64 -3.55 -17.98
CA GLU A 86 -17.21 -3.68 -19.38
C GLU A 86 -18.25 -4.41 -20.27
N GLN A 87 -19.35 -4.89 -19.69
CA GLN A 87 -20.36 -5.75 -20.35
C GLN A 87 -19.72 -6.96 -21.07
N ARG A 88 -18.81 -7.66 -20.38
CA ARG A 88 -18.04 -8.79 -20.93
C ARG A 88 -18.32 -10.11 -20.21
N LEU A 89 -18.53 -11.14 -21.00
CA LEU A 89 -18.63 -12.53 -20.57
C LEU A 89 -17.28 -13.23 -20.75
N TYR A 90 -16.82 -13.90 -19.71
CA TYR A 90 -15.60 -14.72 -19.69
C TYR A 90 -15.99 -16.18 -19.49
N TRP A 91 -15.25 -17.10 -20.12
CA TRP A 91 -15.42 -18.52 -19.86
C TRP A 91 -14.12 -19.31 -19.99
N LEU A 92 -13.98 -20.33 -19.15
CA LEU A 92 -12.89 -21.30 -19.16
C LEU A 92 -13.35 -22.55 -19.89
N ASP A 93 -12.63 -22.99 -20.92
CA ASP A 93 -12.71 -24.37 -21.42
C ASP A 93 -11.70 -25.21 -20.62
N ALA A 94 -12.20 -25.95 -19.62
CA ALA A 94 -11.36 -26.71 -18.71
C ALA A 94 -10.69 -27.93 -19.38
N ASN A 95 -11.28 -28.44 -20.48
CA ASN A 95 -10.72 -29.56 -21.24
C ASN A 95 -9.59 -29.11 -22.17
N ARG A 96 -9.65 -27.88 -22.70
CA ARG A 96 -8.60 -27.31 -23.56
C ARG A 96 -7.61 -26.41 -22.84
N GLY A 97 -7.88 -26.06 -21.58
CA GLY A 97 -6.99 -25.26 -20.74
C GLY A 97 -6.75 -23.84 -21.26
N TYR A 98 -7.81 -23.14 -21.68
CA TYR A 98 -7.71 -21.70 -22.01
C TYR A 98 -9.00 -20.94 -21.64
N ILE A 99 -8.86 -19.63 -21.42
CA ILE A 99 -9.99 -18.70 -21.23
C ILE A 99 -10.26 -17.91 -22.51
N GLN A 100 -11.53 -17.68 -22.78
CA GLN A 100 -12.03 -16.78 -23.81
C GLN A 100 -12.88 -15.66 -23.20
N ARG A 101 -13.08 -14.59 -23.96
CA ARG A 101 -14.04 -13.54 -23.63
C ARG A 101 -14.79 -13.04 -24.86
N ILE A 102 -15.97 -12.46 -24.63
CA ILE A 102 -16.80 -11.81 -25.64
C ILE A 102 -17.56 -10.66 -24.97
N PHE A 103 -17.92 -9.62 -25.70
CA PHE A 103 -18.91 -8.65 -25.20
C PHE A 103 -20.31 -9.27 -25.21
N LEU A 104 -21.19 -8.85 -24.30
CA LEU A 104 -22.58 -9.35 -24.21
C LEU A 104 -23.40 -9.03 -25.48
N ASN A 105 -23.02 -8.00 -26.24
CA ASN A 105 -23.54 -7.70 -27.59
C ASN A 105 -23.05 -8.67 -28.69
N LYS A 106 -22.35 -9.75 -28.32
CA LYS A 106 -21.75 -10.80 -29.17
C LYS A 106 -20.61 -10.34 -30.10
N THR A 107 -20.09 -9.13 -29.94
CA THR A 107 -18.94 -8.65 -30.72
C THR A 107 -17.60 -9.10 -30.13
N LYS A 108 -16.57 -9.16 -31.00
CA LYS A 108 -15.14 -9.28 -30.63
C LYS A 108 -14.85 -10.44 -29.65
N ARG A 109 -15.14 -11.68 -30.07
CA ARG A 109 -14.71 -12.91 -29.37
C ARG A 109 -13.19 -13.02 -29.40
N GLU A 110 -12.54 -12.99 -28.24
CA GLU A 110 -11.09 -13.10 -28.08
C GLU A 110 -10.73 -14.42 -27.37
N ARG A 111 -9.53 -14.96 -27.65
CA ARG A 111 -8.90 -16.03 -26.86
C ARG A 111 -7.71 -15.41 -26.13
N MET A 112 -7.61 -15.61 -24.82
CA MET A 112 -6.45 -15.13 -24.05
C MET A 112 -5.20 -15.94 -24.38
N ARG A 113 -4.01 -15.37 -24.18
CA ARG A 113 -2.72 -16.07 -24.43
C ARG A 113 -2.34 -17.06 -23.33
N ALA A 114 -3.02 -17.04 -22.18
CA ALA A 114 -2.77 -17.94 -21.07
C ALA A 114 -3.19 -19.39 -21.41
N VAL A 115 -2.23 -20.32 -21.34
CA VAL A 115 -2.49 -21.77 -21.33
C VAL A 115 -2.59 -22.21 -19.88
N ILE A 116 -3.81 -22.52 -19.45
CA ILE A 116 -4.18 -22.78 -18.05
C ILE A 116 -4.43 -24.27 -17.83
N GLN A 117 -3.36 -25.06 -17.86
CA GLN A 117 -3.42 -26.51 -17.66
C GLN A 117 -3.83 -26.88 -16.22
N GLY A 118 -4.94 -27.62 -16.09
CA GLY A 118 -5.45 -28.14 -14.82
C GLY A 118 -6.37 -27.20 -14.02
N ALA A 119 -6.81 -26.08 -14.60
CA ALA A 119 -7.80 -25.21 -13.94
C ALA A 119 -9.13 -25.94 -13.70
N THR A 120 -9.64 -25.86 -12.46
CA THR A 120 -10.82 -26.60 -11.98
C THR A 120 -12.07 -25.71 -11.94
N ARG A 121 -11.93 -24.47 -11.45
CA ARG A 121 -12.89 -23.35 -11.57
C ARG A 121 -12.10 -22.05 -11.69
N PHE A 122 -12.74 -20.98 -12.15
CA PHE A 122 -12.15 -19.63 -12.22
C PHE A 122 -13.17 -18.58 -11.81
N THR A 123 -12.69 -17.36 -11.52
CA THR A 123 -13.52 -16.18 -11.26
C THR A 123 -12.82 -14.90 -11.73
N VAL A 124 -13.60 -13.85 -12.00
CA VAL A 124 -13.11 -12.56 -12.55
C VAL A 124 -13.23 -11.47 -11.50
N ASP A 125 -12.09 -10.88 -11.13
CA ASP A 125 -12.04 -9.64 -10.37
C ASP A 125 -12.05 -8.46 -11.36
N TRP A 126 -13.25 -7.92 -11.60
CA TRP A 126 -13.45 -6.77 -12.48
C TRP A 126 -12.92 -5.46 -11.91
N LYS A 127 -12.66 -5.35 -10.59
CA LYS A 127 -12.20 -4.12 -9.94
C LYS A 127 -10.69 -3.96 -10.09
N ASN A 128 -9.93 -5.00 -9.75
CA ASN A 128 -8.46 -5.00 -9.88
C ASN A 128 -7.99 -5.53 -11.25
N LYS A 129 -8.92 -5.93 -12.13
CA LYS A 129 -8.66 -6.45 -13.48
C LYS A 129 -7.74 -7.68 -13.45
N HIS A 130 -8.14 -8.66 -12.63
CA HIS A 130 -7.47 -9.95 -12.47
C HIS A 130 -8.42 -11.12 -12.76
N ILE A 131 -7.85 -12.25 -13.17
CA ILE A 131 -8.56 -13.51 -13.37
C ILE A 131 -7.88 -14.57 -12.51
N LEU A 132 -8.63 -15.22 -11.62
CA LEU A 132 -8.13 -16.20 -10.65
C LEU A 132 -8.71 -17.58 -10.94
N TRP A 133 -7.95 -18.65 -10.71
CA TRP A 133 -8.43 -20.03 -10.87
C TRP A 133 -7.85 -20.99 -9.81
N SER A 134 -8.65 -22.00 -9.46
CA SER A 134 -8.23 -23.14 -8.65
C SER A 134 -7.59 -24.23 -9.53
N ASN A 135 -6.60 -24.93 -9.02
CA ASN A 135 -6.01 -26.10 -9.66
C ASN A 135 -5.96 -27.26 -8.65
N LYS A 136 -6.95 -28.15 -8.75
CA LYS A 136 -7.13 -29.29 -7.83
C LYS A 136 -5.94 -30.25 -7.82
N GLN A 137 -5.26 -30.43 -8.95
CA GLN A 137 -4.13 -31.37 -9.08
C GLN A 137 -2.83 -30.83 -8.48
N LYS A 138 -2.55 -29.54 -8.65
CA LYS A 138 -1.35 -28.88 -8.09
C LYS A 138 -1.49 -28.49 -6.61
N GLY A 139 -2.70 -28.47 -6.05
CA GLY A 139 -2.96 -27.90 -4.73
C GLY A 139 -2.71 -26.38 -4.68
N THR A 140 -3.12 -25.65 -5.73
CA THR A 140 -2.85 -24.22 -5.88
C THR A 140 -4.08 -23.40 -6.25
N ILE A 141 -4.04 -22.12 -5.91
CA ILE A 141 -4.80 -21.08 -6.61
C ILE A 141 -3.78 -20.19 -7.34
N GLU A 142 -4.07 -19.87 -8.60
CA GLU A 142 -3.22 -19.11 -9.51
C GLU A 142 -4.03 -17.93 -10.08
N TRP A 143 -3.36 -16.87 -10.54
CA TRP A 143 -3.99 -15.67 -11.09
C TRP A 143 -3.20 -15.08 -12.26
N THR A 144 -3.85 -14.22 -13.05
CA THR A 144 -3.22 -13.47 -14.15
C THR A 144 -3.95 -12.15 -14.44
N ASP A 145 -3.29 -11.27 -15.17
CA ASP A 145 -3.87 -10.01 -15.70
C ASP A 145 -4.90 -10.25 -16.82
N MET A 146 -5.74 -9.26 -17.16
CA MET A 146 -6.70 -9.36 -18.28
C MET A 146 -6.07 -9.52 -19.68
N SER A 147 -4.74 -9.61 -19.80
CA SER A 147 -4.05 -9.96 -21.05
C SER A 147 -3.58 -11.42 -21.10
N GLY A 148 -3.56 -12.11 -19.95
CA GLY A 148 -3.13 -13.50 -19.81
C GLY A 148 -1.65 -13.73 -20.09
N LYS A 149 -0.78 -12.73 -19.87
CA LYS A 149 0.65 -12.80 -20.23
C LYS A 149 1.56 -13.36 -19.14
N LYS A 150 1.21 -13.21 -17.86
CA LYS A 150 2.02 -13.68 -16.72
C LYS A 150 1.11 -14.32 -15.67
N ALA A 151 0.99 -15.65 -15.70
CA ALA A 151 0.34 -16.39 -14.62
C ALA A 151 1.25 -16.42 -13.39
N ARG A 152 0.67 -16.22 -12.20
CA ARG A 152 1.34 -16.23 -10.90
C ARG A 152 0.59 -17.15 -9.94
N THR A 153 1.28 -17.88 -9.08
CA THR A 153 0.61 -18.62 -7.99
C THR A 153 0.24 -17.64 -6.87
N LEU A 154 -1.00 -17.71 -6.38
CA LEU A 154 -1.48 -16.96 -5.22
C LEU A 154 -1.35 -17.77 -3.92
N LEU A 155 -1.80 -19.04 -3.95
CA LEU A 155 -1.77 -19.96 -2.82
C LEU A 155 -1.18 -21.32 -3.24
N ARG A 156 -0.47 -21.97 -2.31
CA ARG A 156 0.19 -23.26 -2.47
C ARG A 156 -0.12 -24.16 -1.27
N GLY A 157 0.00 -25.49 -1.44
CA GLY A 157 -0.25 -26.46 -0.37
C GLY A 157 -1.73 -26.67 -0.03
N LEU A 158 -2.66 -26.22 -0.88
CA LEU A 158 -4.09 -26.36 -0.65
C LEU A 158 -4.54 -27.81 -0.90
N VAL A 159 -5.29 -28.40 0.04
CA VAL A 159 -5.86 -29.74 -0.09
C VAL A 159 -7.02 -29.71 -1.09
N HIS A 160 -6.73 -30.07 -2.34
CA HIS A 160 -7.70 -30.21 -3.44
C HIS A 160 -8.66 -29.00 -3.63
N PRO A 161 -8.14 -27.78 -3.88
CA PRO A 161 -8.97 -26.60 -4.08
C PRO A 161 -9.91 -26.77 -5.28
N THR A 162 -11.20 -26.47 -5.07
CA THR A 162 -12.27 -26.76 -6.04
C THR A 162 -13.02 -25.52 -6.50
N PHE A 163 -13.99 -25.02 -5.72
CA PHE A 163 -14.70 -23.77 -6.04
C PHE A 163 -13.86 -22.56 -5.68
N ILE A 164 -14.05 -21.46 -6.40
CA ILE A 164 -13.39 -20.17 -6.19
C ILE A 164 -14.37 -19.06 -6.56
N SER A 165 -14.48 -18.02 -5.74
CA SER A 165 -15.33 -16.84 -5.98
C SER A 165 -14.76 -15.63 -5.27
N VAL A 166 -14.86 -14.45 -5.88
CA VAL A 166 -14.37 -13.18 -5.32
C VAL A 166 -15.56 -12.26 -4.96
N ASP A 167 -15.43 -11.47 -3.89
CA ASP A 167 -16.15 -10.20 -3.72
C ASP A 167 -15.14 -9.06 -4.01
N PRO A 168 -15.15 -8.47 -5.21
CA PRO A 168 -14.21 -7.41 -5.56
C PRO A 168 -14.41 -6.14 -4.74
N VAL A 169 -15.61 -5.89 -4.17
CA VAL A 169 -15.88 -4.69 -3.38
C VAL A 169 -15.01 -4.71 -2.12
N GLU A 170 -15.07 -5.81 -1.37
CA GLU A 170 -14.29 -6.05 -0.15
C GLU A 170 -12.85 -6.50 -0.41
N GLY A 171 -12.55 -6.97 -1.63
CA GLY A 171 -11.26 -7.58 -1.98
C GLY A 171 -11.04 -8.95 -1.32
N LEU A 172 -12.12 -9.70 -1.09
CA LEU A 172 -12.12 -11.02 -0.45
C LEU A 172 -12.23 -12.14 -1.49
N LEU A 173 -11.39 -13.16 -1.31
CA LEU A 173 -11.38 -14.39 -2.09
C LEU A 173 -11.89 -15.54 -1.23
N PHE A 174 -12.87 -16.30 -1.73
CA PHE A 174 -13.42 -17.50 -1.10
C PHE A 174 -13.14 -18.73 -1.97
N TRP A 175 -12.78 -19.85 -1.34
CA TRP A 175 -12.61 -21.13 -2.03
C TRP A 175 -13.00 -22.32 -1.14
N THR A 176 -13.11 -23.50 -1.75
CA THR A 176 -13.36 -24.76 -1.03
C THR A 176 -12.16 -25.70 -1.14
N SER A 177 -11.63 -26.09 0.02
CA SER A 177 -10.60 -27.14 0.17
C SER A 177 -11.22 -28.36 0.85
N GLY A 178 -10.75 -29.58 0.57
CA GLY A 178 -11.27 -30.77 1.24
C GLY A 178 -11.12 -32.08 0.48
N SER A 179 -11.49 -33.18 1.16
CA SER A 179 -11.52 -34.53 0.56
C SER A 179 -12.42 -35.52 1.30
N LEU A 180 -12.72 -35.28 2.58
CA LEU A 180 -13.66 -36.05 3.42
C LEU A 180 -14.58 -35.08 4.18
N MET A 181 -13.97 -34.06 4.79
CA MET A 181 -14.63 -32.80 5.12
C MET A 181 -14.45 -31.82 3.96
N SER A 182 -15.43 -30.94 3.75
CA SER A 182 -15.28 -29.72 2.95
C SER A 182 -15.12 -28.52 3.88
N ILE A 183 -14.10 -27.70 3.63
CA ILE A 183 -13.84 -26.46 4.36
C ILE A 183 -14.02 -25.29 3.39
N ILE A 184 -14.91 -24.35 3.72
CA ILE A 184 -14.97 -23.04 3.07
C ILE A 184 -13.88 -22.19 3.71
N GLN A 185 -12.92 -21.73 2.91
CA GLN A 185 -11.83 -20.87 3.33
C GLN A 185 -11.95 -19.50 2.65
N LYS A 186 -11.41 -18.47 3.30
CA LYS A 186 -11.30 -17.11 2.75
C LYS A 186 -9.90 -16.54 2.94
N SER A 187 -9.55 -15.58 2.10
CA SER A 187 -8.45 -14.66 2.33
C SER A 187 -8.75 -13.29 1.73
N ASN A 188 -7.88 -12.31 1.98
CA ASN A 188 -7.74 -11.18 1.07
C ASN A 188 -7.22 -11.67 -0.31
N LEU A 189 -7.40 -10.88 -1.36
CA LEU A 189 -6.89 -11.18 -2.71
C LEU A 189 -5.36 -11.30 -2.80
N ASN A 190 -4.62 -10.81 -1.80
CA ASN A 190 -3.17 -10.98 -1.67
C ASN A 190 -2.76 -12.26 -0.90
N ALA A 191 -3.73 -13.06 -0.44
CA ALA A 191 -3.56 -14.34 0.25
C ALA A 191 -2.67 -14.34 1.51
N THR A 192 -2.55 -13.20 2.19
CA THR A 192 -1.67 -13.06 3.36
C THR A 192 -2.35 -13.36 4.70
N LEU A 193 -3.66 -13.60 4.69
CA LEU A 193 -4.41 -14.08 5.86
C LEU A 193 -5.44 -15.10 5.38
N VAL A 194 -5.12 -16.38 5.49
CA VAL A 194 -6.03 -17.49 5.19
C VAL A 194 -6.80 -17.83 6.47
N THR A 195 -8.13 -17.88 6.39
CA THR A 195 -9.01 -18.25 7.51
C THR A 195 -10.09 -19.22 7.05
N SER A 196 -10.38 -20.23 7.88
CA SER A 196 -11.51 -21.13 7.67
C SER A 196 -12.80 -20.43 8.11
N VAL A 197 -13.80 -20.40 7.23
CA VAL A 197 -15.11 -19.77 7.47
C VAL A 197 -16.08 -20.76 8.08
N THR A 198 -16.09 -22.00 7.58
CA THR A 198 -16.88 -23.11 8.14
C THR A 198 -16.37 -24.44 7.59
N GLU A 199 -16.44 -25.49 8.40
CA GLU A 199 -16.16 -26.87 8.02
C GLU A 199 -17.45 -27.70 8.04
N MET A 200 -17.58 -28.69 7.15
CA MET A 200 -18.79 -29.52 7.05
C MET A 200 -18.51 -30.93 6.49
N LYS A 201 -19.26 -31.92 7.01
CA LYS A 201 -19.29 -33.30 6.52
C LYS A 201 -20.02 -33.40 5.19
N GLY A 202 -19.33 -33.81 4.13
CA GLY A 202 -19.87 -34.00 2.78
C GLY A 202 -19.16 -33.15 1.73
N ASP A 203 -19.52 -33.35 0.46
CA ASP A 203 -18.94 -32.61 -0.67
C ASP A 203 -19.77 -31.36 -0.98
N ILE A 204 -19.13 -30.19 -0.98
CA ILE A 204 -19.72 -28.99 -1.59
C ILE A 204 -19.76 -29.17 -3.12
N LYS A 205 -20.94 -28.98 -3.73
CA LYS A 205 -21.17 -29.14 -5.19
C LYS A 205 -21.45 -27.83 -5.93
N ALA A 206 -21.77 -26.75 -5.21
CA ALA A 206 -21.86 -25.39 -5.72
C ALA A 206 -21.72 -24.39 -4.57
N LEU A 207 -21.19 -23.20 -4.86
CA LEU A 207 -21.02 -22.08 -3.92
C LEU A 207 -21.34 -20.76 -4.64
N ALA A 208 -22.05 -19.86 -3.96
CA ALA A 208 -22.37 -18.51 -4.42
C ALA A 208 -22.22 -17.50 -3.27
N LEU A 209 -22.01 -16.23 -3.64
CA LEU A 209 -21.92 -15.10 -2.72
C LEU A 209 -23.10 -14.15 -2.96
N ASP A 210 -23.75 -13.69 -1.89
CA ASP A 210 -24.56 -12.47 -1.89
C ASP A 210 -23.66 -11.34 -1.37
N THR A 211 -23.19 -10.50 -2.29
CA THR A 211 -22.27 -9.37 -2.01
C THR A 211 -22.99 -8.16 -1.42
N VAL A 212 -24.33 -8.16 -1.39
CA VAL A 212 -25.14 -7.11 -0.75
C VAL A 212 -25.40 -7.48 0.70
N SER A 213 -25.85 -8.71 0.97
CA SER A 213 -26.11 -9.19 2.34
C SER A 213 -24.89 -9.80 3.04
N LYS A 214 -23.71 -9.77 2.41
CA LYS A 214 -22.44 -10.40 2.87
C LYS A 214 -22.60 -11.83 3.40
N LYS A 215 -23.33 -12.65 2.64
CA LYS A 215 -23.58 -14.07 2.94
C LYS A 215 -22.99 -15.00 1.88
N ILE A 216 -22.53 -16.16 2.33
CA ILE A 216 -22.15 -17.29 1.50
C ILE A 216 -23.35 -18.24 1.43
N TYR A 217 -23.60 -18.83 0.27
CA TYR A 217 -24.59 -19.87 0.05
C TYR A 217 -23.92 -21.08 -0.61
N TRP A 218 -24.24 -22.29 -0.18
CA TRP A 218 -23.64 -23.51 -0.71
C TRP A 218 -24.64 -24.67 -0.77
N ILE A 219 -24.30 -25.68 -1.57
CA ILE A 219 -25.04 -26.95 -1.66
C ILE A 219 -24.09 -28.09 -1.31
N VAL A 220 -24.42 -28.85 -0.26
CA VAL A 220 -23.69 -30.08 0.12
C VAL A 220 -24.48 -31.31 -0.30
N TYR A 221 -23.78 -32.23 -0.96
CA TYR A 221 -24.23 -33.59 -1.19
C TYR A 221 -23.58 -34.54 -0.18
N LYS A 222 -24.38 -35.41 0.43
CA LYS A 222 -23.93 -36.37 1.46
C LYS A 222 -24.01 -37.81 0.96
N GLN A 223 -23.28 -38.71 1.61
CA GLN A 223 -23.23 -40.13 1.21
C GLN A 223 -24.59 -40.84 1.41
N VAL A 224 -24.76 -41.99 0.77
CA VAL A 224 -26.04 -42.73 0.70
C VAL A 224 -26.59 -43.03 2.10
N GLY A 225 -27.65 -42.32 2.47
CA GLY A 225 -28.31 -42.42 3.78
C GLY A 225 -28.66 -41.06 4.39
N GLU A 226 -27.88 -40.01 4.12
CA GLU A 226 -28.13 -38.67 4.65
C GLU A 226 -28.77 -37.72 3.62
N GLU A 227 -29.55 -36.74 4.10
CA GLU A 227 -30.21 -35.74 3.26
C GLU A 227 -29.21 -34.70 2.72
N SER A 228 -29.36 -34.30 1.46
CA SER A 228 -28.60 -33.17 0.90
C SER A 228 -29.18 -31.83 1.38
N SER A 229 -28.39 -30.75 1.39
CA SER A 229 -28.86 -29.48 1.97
C SER A 229 -28.27 -28.24 1.33
N ILE A 230 -29.04 -27.15 1.40
CA ILE A 230 -28.63 -25.79 1.02
C ILE A 230 -28.41 -25.00 2.30
N GLY A 231 -27.17 -24.56 2.52
CA GLY A 231 -26.75 -23.83 3.71
C GLY A 231 -26.35 -22.38 3.41
N THR A 232 -26.32 -21.56 4.47
CA THR A 232 -25.78 -20.20 4.43
C THR A 232 -25.10 -19.81 5.74
N CYS A 233 -24.12 -18.92 5.66
CA CYS A 233 -23.51 -18.21 6.79
C CYS A 233 -23.07 -16.81 6.34
N THR A 234 -22.68 -15.96 7.30
CA THR A 234 -22.01 -14.68 7.00
C THR A 234 -20.60 -14.90 6.46
N TYR A 235 -19.99 -13.87 5.87
CA TYR A 235 -18.56 -13.89 5.49
C TYR A 235 -17.59 -14.17 6.65
N GLN A 236 -18.02 -14.06 7.92
CA GLN A 236 -17.20 -14.42 9.08
C GLN A 236 -17.27 -15.90 9.46
N GLY A 237 -18.34 -16.60 9.08
CA GLY A 237 -18.67 -17.95 9.55
C GLY A 237 -19.87 -17.96 10.48
N ASP A 238 -20.17 -16.82 11.11
CA ASP A 238 -21.30 -16.66 12.02
C ASP A 238 -22.64 -16.94 11.34
N SER A 239 -23.61 -17.42 12.14
CA SER A 239 -24.99 -17.73 11.71
C SER A 239 -25.09 -18.82 10.63
N VAL A 240 -24.32 -19.91 10.75
CA VAL A 240 -24.51 -21.13 9.93
C VAL A 240 -25.95 -21.65 10.09
N THR A 241 -26.72 -21.65 8.99
CA THR A 241 -28.11 -22.11 8.96
C THR A 241 -28.39 -22.96 7.72
N ILE A 242 -29.29 -23.93 7.84
CA ILE A 242 -29.77 -24.74 6.71
C ILE A 242 -31.12 -24.18 6.26
N ILE A 243 -31.16 -23.61 5.05
CA ILE A 243 -32.36 -23.00 4.47
C ILE A 243 -33.36 -24.07 4.03
N LYS A 244 -32.82 -25.17 3.46
CA LYS A 244 -33.62 -26.28 2.94
C LYS A 244 -32.85 -27.58 2.96
N LYS A 245 -33.54 -28.64 3.39
CA LYS A 245 -33.14 -30.03 3.13
C LYS A 245 -33.75 -30.52 1.83
N ILE A 246 -32.99 -31.30 1.07
CA ILE A 246 -33.38 -31.90 -0.20
C ILE A 246 -33.58 -33.39 0.04
N GLY A 247 -34.84 -33.83 -0.04
CA GLY A 247 -35.25 -35.17 0.39
C GLY A 247 -34.78 -36.33 -0.50
N HIS A 248 -34.67 -37.51 0.11
CA HIS A 248 -34.11 -38.75 -0.48
C HIS A 248 -34.79 -39.27 -1.77
N SER A 249 -35.99 -38.83 -2.10
CA SER A 249 -36.80 -39.37 -3.21
C SER A 249 -36.21 -39.15 -4.60
N SER A 250 -35.14 -38.35 -4.73
CA SER A 250 -34.57 -37.99 -6.03
C SER A 250 -33.03 -37.90 -6.00
N ARG A 251 -32.37 -38.76 -6.80
CA ARG A 251 -30.93 -38.67 -7.11
C ARG A 251 -30.65 -37.41 -7.95
N GLN A 252 -30.64 -36.25 -7.32
CA GLN A 252 -30.44 -34.94 -7.96
C GLN A 252 -28.97 -34.56 -7.97
N ASN A 253 -28.34 -34.62 -9.14
CA ASN A 253 -27.10 -33.91 -9.38
C ASN A 253 -27.44 -32.42 -9.59
N ILE A 254 -26.95 -31.57 -8.68
CA ILE A 254 -27.04 -30.11 -8.75
C ILE A 254 -25.60 -29.57 -8.89
N TRP A 255 -25.40 -28.62 -9.80
CA TRP A 255 -24.05 -28.16 -10.20
C TRP A 255 -23.87 -26.65 -10.30
N GLY A 256 -24.94 -25.91 -10.59
CA GLY A 256 -24.94 -24.45 -10.57
C GLY A 256 -25.71 -23.91 -9.37
N LEU A 257 -25.17 -22.87 -8.74
CA LEU A 257 -25.86 -22.02 -7.76
C LEU A 257 -25.49 -20.56 -8.05
N SER A 258 -26.46 -19.66 -8.06
CA SER A 258 -26.26 -18.22 -8.15
C SER A 258 -27.26 -17.49 -7.25
N ALA A 259 -26.82 -16.43 -6.55
CA ALA A 259 -27.65 -15.64 -5.65
C ALA A 259 -27.92 -14.25 -6.26
N PHE A 260 -29.17 -13.79 -6.22
CA PHE A 260 -29.54 -12.44 -6.65
C PHE A 260 -30.87 -12.00 -6.05
N SER A 261 -30.94 -10.74 -5.59
CA SER A 261 -32.11 -10.21 -4.87
C SER A 261 -32.52 -11.21 -3.77
N ASP A 262 -33.80 -11.51 -3.60
CA ASP A 262 -34.29 -12.39 -2.53
C ASP A 262 -34.27 -13.88 -2.89
N HIS A 263 -33.52 -14.26 -3.93
CA HIS A 263 -33.63 -15.55 -4.59
C HIS A 263 -32.28 -16.24 -4.84
N LEU A 264 -32.28 -17.56 -4.66
CA LEU A 264 -31.21 -18.48 -5.03
C LEU A 264 -31.65 -19.32 -6.22
N TYR A 265 -30.88 -19.27 -7.30
CA TYR A 265 -31.13 -20.00 -8.55
C TYR A 265 -30.20 -21.21 -8.63
N TYR A 266 -30.74 -22.42 -8.82
CA TYR A 266 -29.95 -23.64 -8.99
C TYR A 266 -30.50 -24.57 -10.08
N THR A 267 -29.61 -25.41 -10.61
CA THR A 267 -29.85 -26.25 -11.79
C THR A 267 -29.99 -27.72 -11.41
N GLU A 268 -31.08 -28.38 -11.80
CA GLU A 268 -31.30 -29.80 -11.52
C GLU A 268 -31.08 -30.65 -12.80
N ARG A 269 -30.04 -31.50 -12.79
CA ARG A 269 -29.67 -32.33 -13.95
C ARG A 269 -30.80 -33.21 -14.48
N LYS A 270 -31.64 -33.78 -13.61
CA LYS A 270 -32.68 -34.76 -13.99
C LYS A 270 -33.90 -34.15 -14.69
N SER A 271 -34.21 -32.89 -14.43
CA SER A 271 -35.41 -32.22 -14.95
C SER A 271 -35.11 -31.17 -16.01
N SER A 272 -33.83 -30.91 -16.30
CA SER A 272 -33.38 -29.79 -17.16
C SER A 272 -33.95 -28.43 -16.73
N SER A 273 -34.29 -28.27 -15.44
CA SER A 273 -34.94 -27.06 -14.92
C SER A 273 -34.00 -26.16 -14.13
N ILE A 274 -34.30 -24.87 -14.18
CA ILE A 274 -33.73 -23.84 -13.30
C ILE A 274 -34.80 -23.54 -12.24
N ARG A 275 -34.51 -23.95 -11.00
CA ARG A 275 -35.36 -23.76 -9.83
C ARG A 275 -34.95 -22.48 -9.12
N THR A 276 -35.91 -21.77 -8.54
CA THR A 276 -35.62 -20.66 -7.61
C THR A 276 -36.11 -20.98 -6.20
N LEU A 277 -35.36 -20.49 -5.22
CA LEU A 277 -35.61 -20.66 -3.79
C LEU A 277 -35.51 -19.30 -3.13
N ASN A 278 -36.57 -18.85 -2.46
CA ASN A 278 -36.52 -17.60 -1.72
C ASN A 278 -35.55 -17.74 -0.53
N LYS A 279 -34.57 -16.82 -0.42
CA LYS A 279 -33.40 -16.93 0.46
C LYS A 279 -33.72 -16.80 1.96
N TYR A 280 -34.93 -16.36 2.30
CA TYR A 280 -35.40 -16.17 3.68
C TYR A 280 -36.38 -17.26 4.12
N THR A 281 -37.33 -17.63 3.25
CA THR A 281 -38.44 -18.53 3.60
C THR A 281 -38.19 -20.00 3.23
N GLY A 282 -37.17 -20.31 2.43
CA GLY A 282 -36.95 -21.66 1.90
C GLY A 282 -38.06 -22.16 0.96
N LYS A 283 -39.00 -21.29 0.57
CA LYS A 283 -40.06 -21.61 -0.40
C LYS A 283 -39.47 -21.71 -1.80
N GLU A 284 -39.64 -22.86 -2.44
CA GLU A 284 -39.21 -23.12 -3.81
C GLU A 284 -40.33 -22.80 -4.80
N THR A 285 -39.96 -22.26 -5.96
CA THR A 285 -40.82 -22.20 -7.14
C THR A 285 -40.01 -22.64 -8.37
N VAL A 286 -40.65 -23.39 -9.27
CA VAL A 286 -40.07 -23.74 -10.57
C VAL A 286 -40.47 -22.65 -11.55
N ILE A 287 -39.50 -21.98 -12.15
CA ILE A 287 -39.76 -20.91 -13.14
C ILE A 287 -39.48 -21.42 -14.55
N ILE A 288 -38.31 -22.05 -14.77
CA ILE A 288 -37.84 -22.38 -16.12
C ILE A 288 -37.65 -23.90 -16.25
N THR A 289 -38.60 -24.56 -16.90
CA THR A 289 -38.42 -25.91 -17.43
C THR A 289 -37.93 -25.81 -18.87
N LEU A 290 -36.68 -26.19 -19.13
CA LEU A 290 -36.16 -26.29 -20.50
C LEU A 290 -36.58 -27.63 -21.11
N GLU A 291 -36.68 -27.70 -22.44
CA GLU A 291 -36.87 -28.97 -23.13
C GLU A 291 -35.76 -29.97 -22.76
N PRO A 292 -36.12 -31.23 -22.42
CA PRO A 292 -35.17 -32.22 -21.93
C PRO A 292 -34.14 -32.54 -23.00
N SER A 293 -32.90 -32.13 -22.74
CA SER A 293 -31.77 -32.33 -23.64
C SER A 293 -30.78 -33.33 -23.07
N ILE A 294 -30.09 -34.07 -23.94
CA ILE A 294 -28.99 -34.97 -23.57
C ILE A 294 -27.78 -34.16 -23.04
N ALA A 295 -27.73 -32.86 -23.30
CA ALA A 295 -26.66 -31.95 -22.91
C ALA A 295 -26.83 -31.40 -21.48
N ASP A 296 -25.90 -31.74 -20.59
CA ASP A 296 -25.83 -31.25 -19.21
C ASP A 296 -25.65 -29.71 -19.12
N ILE A 297 -26.14 -29.13 -18.02
CA ILE A 297 -25.88 -27.74 -17.60
C ILE A 297 -24.74 -27.75 -16.57
N THR A 298 -23.63 -27.05 -16.86
CA THR A 298 -22.39 -27.09 -16.05
C THR A 298 -22.19 -25.87 -15.15
N ASP A 299 -22.79 -24.73 -15.47
CA ASP A 299 -22.66 -23.49 -14.70
C ASP A 299 -23.85 -22.53 -14.88
N ILE A 300 -24.07 -21.63 -13.92
CA ILE A 300 -25.14 -20.62 -13.94
C ILE A 300 -24.71 -19.31 -13.26
N LYS A 301 -25.01 -18.16 -13.87
CA LYS A 301 -24.74 -16.81 -13.35
C LYS A 301 -25.89 -15.88 -13.71
N LEU A 302 -26.46 -15.14 -12.75
CA LEU A 302 -27.43 -14.09 -13.06
C LEU A 302 -26.73 -12.76 -13.39
N VAL A 303 -27.24 -12.02 -14.37
CA VAL A 303 -26.73 -10.71 -14.81
C VAL A 303 -27.85 -9.66 -14.70
N PRO A 304 -27.65 -8.58 -13.90
CA PRO A 304 -28.55 -7.43 -13.88
C PRO A 304 -28.46 -6.61 -15.17
N GLN A 305 -29.56 -5.97 -15.60
CA GLN A 305 -29.47 -4.92 -16.62
C GLN A 305 -29.11 -3.57 -16.00
N LEU A 306 -28.15 -2.87 -16.61
CA LEU A 306 -27.76 -1.51 -16.25
C LEU A 306 -28.74 -0.50 -16.88
N THR A 307 -29.61 0.09 -16.06
CA THR A 307 -30.25 1.36 -16.42
C THR A 307 -29.23 2.51 -16.28
N SER A 308 -29.34 3.51 -17.15
CA SER A 308 -28.36 4.60 -17.32
C SER A 308 -28.44 5.69 -16.22
N SER A 309 -28.72 5.30 -14.97
CA SER A 309 -28.97 6.20 -13.83
C SER A 309 -28.38 5.71 -12.51
N TYR A 310 -27.46 4.75 -12.52
CA TYR A 310 -26.75 4.30 -11.32
C TYR A 310 -25.60 5.23 -10.92
N GLN A 311 -25.96 6.41 -10.41
CA GLN A 311 -25.07 7.16 -9.53
C GLN A 311 -25.01 6.50 -8.15
N TYR A 312 -23.83 6.48 -7.53
CA TYR A 312 -23.59 5.81 -6.26
C TYR A 312 -24.09 6.67 -5.10
N ARG A 313 -25.36 6.48 -4.68
CA ARG A 313 -25.87 7.11 -3.45
C ARG A 313 -25.21 6.49 -2.22
N SER A 314 -24.65 7.34 -1.38
CA SER A 314 -24.16 6.98 -0.04
C SER A 314 -25.29 7.06 1.00
N GLY A 315 -25.20 6.24 2.04
CA GLY A 315 -25.84 6.50 3.34
C GLY A 315 -27.12 5.72 3.67
N SER A 316 -27.28 5.49 4.98
CA SER A 316 -28.44 4.95 5.71
C SER A 316 -28.87 3.50 5.48
N GLU A 317 -28.98 2.76 6.59
CA GLU A 317 -29.71 1.50 6.70
C GLU A 317 -31.23 1.79 6.78
N ILE A 318 -32.06 0.92 6.20
CA ILE A 318 -33.53 0.98 6.36
C ILE A 318 -34.05 -0.45 6.60
N CYS A 319 -34.73 -0.65 7.74
CA CYS A 319 -35.50 -1.86 8.01
C CYS A 319 -36.79 -1.90 7.16
N PRO A 320 -37.26 -3.07 6.71
CA PRO A 320 -38.42 -3.17 5.82
C PRO A 320 -39.71 -2.76 6.54
N MET A 321 -40.46 -1.83 5.92
CA MET A 321 -41.74 -1.31 6.42
C MET A 321 -42.91 -1.73 5.54
N VAL A 322 -43.87 -2.44 6.16
CA VAL A 322 -45.29 -2.47 5.80
C VAL A 322 -46.02 -2.50 7.15
N SER A 323 -46.96 -1.62 7.49
CA SER A 323 -47.72 -0.66 6.67
C SER A 323 -47.90 0.70 7.35
N ASP A 324 -47.90 1.76 6.53
CA ASP A 324 -48.60 3.04 6.69
C ASP A 324 -48.39 3.97 7.90
N HIS A 325 -48.25 5.26 7.57
CA HIS A 325 -48.56 6.42 8.42
C HIS A 325 -47.73 6.63 9.71
N CYS A 326 -46.39 6.65 9.57
CA CYS A 326 -45.55 7.82 9.89
C CYS A 326 -44.08 7.56 9.52
N THR A 327 -43.35 8.56 9.03
CA THR A 327 -41.92 8.43 8.69
C THR A 327 -41.06 9.46 9.43
N GLY A 328 -40.27 8.95 10.37
CA GLY A 328 -39.57 9.70 11.40
C GLY A 328 -39.51 8.80 12.65
N VAL A 329 -38.50 8.93 13.50
CA VAL A 329 -38.26 7.94 14.59
C VAL A 329 -39.34 8.05 15.68
N CYS A 330 -40.35 7.18 15.60
CA CYS A 330 -41.44 7.07 16.56
C CYS A 330 -41.18 5.98 17.62
N HIS A 331 -41.74 6.19 18.83
CA HIS A 331 -41.86 5.15 19.85
C HIS A 331 -43.35 4.90 20.11
N VAL A 332 -43.83 3.68 19.87
CA VAL A 332 -45.26 3.36 20.00
C VAL A 332 -45.58 2.98 21.45
N SER A 333 -46.55 3.67 22.05
CA SER A 333 -47.32 3.17 23.19
C SER A 333 -48.71 2.72 22.71
N GLY A 334 -49.38 1.87 23.46
CA GLY A 334 -50.52 1.10 22.97
C GLY A 334 -51.80 1.90 22.69
N ALA A 335 -52.50 1.47 21.64
CA ALA A 335 -53.94 1.63 21.41
C ALA A 335 -54.54 3.02 21.09
N ASP A 336 -53.77 4.10 21.00
CA ASP A 336 -54.21 5.35 20.35
C ASP A 336 -53.10 5.93 19.46
N GLN A 337 -53.45 6.31 18.22
CA GLN A 337 -52.47 6.69 17.19
C GLN A 337 -52.23 8.20 17.15
N GLN A 338 -51.15 8.66 17.78
CA GLN A 338 -50.63 10.02 17.59
C GLN A 338 -49.10 9.98 17.42
N CYS A 339 -48.61 10.42 16.26
CA CYS A 339 -47.17 10.47 15.98
C CYS A 339 -46.50 11.59 16.79
N ARG A 340 -45.30 11.31 17.29
CA ARG A 340 -44.54 12.23 18.14
C ARG A 340 -43.06 12.15 17.80
N CYS A 341 -42.50 13.30 17.41
CA CYS A 341 -41.10 13.42 17.02
C CYS A 341 -40.16 13.38 18.24
N LYS A 342 -38.87 13.14 17.97
CA LYS A 342 -37.80 13.35 18.95
C LYS A 342 -37.55 14.84 19.17
N ASP A 343 -37.00 15.18 20.32
CA ASP A 343 -36.45 16.52 20.58
C ASP A 343 -35.42 16.89 19.50
N GLY A 344 -35.39 18.18 19.11
CA GLY A 344 -34.69 18.66 17.91
C GLY A 344 -35.48 18.52 16.60
N PHE A 345 -36.64 17.85 16.60
CA PHE A 345 -37.51 17.71 15.42
C PHE A 345 -38.98 18.07 15.73
N GLN A 346 -39.61 18.82 14.83
CA GLN A 346 -41.02 19.17 14.90
C GLN A 346 -41.86 18.31 13.95
N LEU A 347 -43.13 18.11 14.26
CA LEU A 347 -44.05 17.43 13.35
C LEU A 347 -44.40 18.38 12.19
N SER A 348 -44.28 17.91 10.95
CA SER A 348 -44.63 18.69 9.77
C SER A 348 -46.12 19.09 9.76
N SER A 349 -46.45 20.12 8.99
CA SER A 349 -47.81 20.69 8.89
C SER A 349 -48.90 19.70 8.44
N ASP A 350 -48.53 18.56 7.86
CA ASP A 350 -49.43 17.46 7.48
C ASP A 350 -49.61 16.37 8.55
N GLY A 351 -48.84 16.42 9.63
CA GLY A 351 -48.87 15.46 10.74
C GLY A 351 -48.17 14.12 10.51
N LYS A 352 -47.49 13.90 9.39
CA LYS A 352 -47.00 12.56 8.97
C LYS A 352 -45.49 12.36 9.01
N HIS A 353 -44.74 13.46 9.06
CA HIS A 353 -43.27 13.47 8.98
C HIS A 353 -42.68 14.33 10.10
N CYS A 354 -41.43 14.07 10.47
CA CYS A 354 -40.67 14.92 11.38
C CYS A 354 -39.64 15.76 10.62
N GLU A 355 -39.70 17.08 10.78
CA GLU A 355 -38.79 18.06 10.19
C GLU A 355 -37.79 18.59 11.22
N ASP A 356 -36.60 18.96 10.75
CA ASP A 356 -35.52 19.53 11.56
C ASP A 356 -35.95 20.88 12.16
N ILE A 357 -35.82 21.06 13.48
CA ILE A 357 -36.02 22.37 14.11
C ILE A 357 -34.74 23.16 13.89
N ASN A 358 -34.70 24.04 12.89
CA ASN A 358 -33.51 24.85 12.64
C ASN A 358 -33.40 25.97 13.69
N GLU A 359 -32.77 25.71 14.84
CA GLU A 359 -32.74 26.68 15.95
C GLU A 359 -31.99 27.96 15.59
N CYS A 360 -31.00 27.89 14.69
CA CYS A 360 -30.27 29.05 14.19
C CYS A 360 -31.17 29.98 13.36
N ALA A 361 -32.05 29.43 12.52
CA ALA A 361 -33.03 30.21 11.75
C ALA A 361 -34.16 30.75 12.63
N LEU A 362 -34.52 30.03 13.70
CA LEU A 362 -35.58 30.39 14.65
C LEU A 362 -35.11 31.31 15.79
N TRP A 363 -33.81 31.63 15.86
CA TRP A 363 -33.18 32.42 16.94
C TRP A 363 -33.36 31.83 18.36
N SER A 364 -33.75 30.55 18.46
CA SER A 364 -33.97 29.83 19.73
C SER A 364 -32.70 29.22 20.32
N HIS A 365 -31.59 29.27 19.58
CA HIS A 365 -30.28 28.71 19.95
C HIS A 365 -29.60 29.41 21.14
N GLY A 366 -29.83 30.71 21.34
CA GLY A 366 -29.22 31.48 22.44
C GLY A 366 -27.68 31.62 22.38
N CYS A 367 -27.08 31.44 21.20
CA CYS A 367 -25.67 31.80 20.95
C CYS A 367 -25.54 33.32 20.80
N THR A 368 -24.41 33.88 21.20
CA THR A 368 -24.17 35.33 21.21
C THR A 368 -23.73 35.94 19.88
N LEU A 369 -22.86 35.29 19.10
CA LEU A 369 -22.32 35.85 17.83
C LEU A 369 -22.40 34.93 16.61
N GLY A 370 -22.56 33.62 16.76
CA GLY A 370 -22.64 32.67 15.64
C GLY A 370 -23.34 31.36 16.02
N CYS A 371 -23.99 30.74 15.05
CA CYS A 371 -24.77 29.51 15.19
C CYS A 371 -24.73 28.71 13.89
N GLU A 372 -24.47 27.41 13.99
CA GLU A 372 -24.43 26.48 12.86
C GLU A 372 -25.35 25.29 13.15
N ASN A 373 -26.27 25.03 12.20
CA ASN A 373 -27.36 24.07 12.35
C ASN A 373 -26.99 22.70 11.79
N ILE A 374 -27.34 21.63 12.52
CA ILE A 374 -27.11 20.23 12.12
C ILE A 374 -28.39 19.41 12.31
N PRO A 375 -28.63 18.31 11.57
CA PRO A 375 -29.89 17.57 11.71
C PRO A 375 -30.16 17.06 13.14
N GLY A 376 -31.10 17.70 13.82
CA GLY A 376 -31.53 17.47 15.20
C GLY A 376 -30.82 18.27 16.29
N SER A 377 -30.00 19.28 15.97
CA SER A 377 -29.33 20.16 16.95
C SER A 377 -28.65 21.38 16.31
N TYR A 378 -28.04 22.23 17.12
CA TYR A 378 -27.13 23.30 16.69
C TYR A 378 -25.85 23.30 17.52
N TYR A 379 -24.84 24.06 17.07
CA TYR A 379 -23.72 24.50 17.89
C TYR A 379 -23.43 25.98 17.68
N CYS A 380 -22.82 26.62 18.68
CA CYS A 380 -22.40 28.00 18.61
C CYS A 380 -20.97 28.10 18.07
N SER A 381 -20.71 29.11 17.23
CA SER A 381 -19.38 29.42 16.71
C SER A 381 -19.08 30.91 16.89
N CYS A 382 -17.79 31.30 16.93
CA CYS A 382 -17.37 32.68 17.16
C CYS A 382 -16.59 33.24 15.96
N PRO A 383 -16.79 34.51 15.58
CA PRO A 383 -16.00 35.16 14.54
C PRO A 383 -14.55 35.40 14.99
N ARG A 384 -13.63 35.59 14.04
CA ARG A 384 -12.20 35.83 14.33
C ARG A 384 -12.00 37.00 15.31
N GLY A 385 -11.17 36.80 16.32
CA GLY A 385 -10.96 37.74 17.44
C GLY A 385 -11.87 37.49 18.65
N TYR A 386 -12.76 36.49 18.57
CA TYR A 386 -13.65 36.07 19.66
C TYR A 386 -13.45 34.59 20.00
N VAL A 387 -13.49 34.28 21.30
CA VAL A 387 -13.34 32.94 21.87
C VAL A 387 -14.67 32.49 22.49
N LEU A 388 -15.08 31.24 22.25
CA LEU A 388 -16.26 30.65 22.89
C LEU A 388 -15.93 30.28 24.35
N LEU A 389 -16.75 30.74 25.29
CA LEU A 389 -16.61 30.41 26.71
C LEU A 389 -17.08 28.96 27.01
N PRO A 390 -16.71 28.40 28.19
CA PRO A 390 -17.14 27.07 28.62
C PRO A 390 -18.65 26.86 28.81
N ASP A 391 -19.49 27.89 28.59
CA ASP A 391 -20.95 27.77 28.54
C ASP A 391 -21.47 27.31 27.15
N ASN A 392 -20.56 27.12 26.18
CA ASN A 392 -20.82 26.79 24.77
C ASN A 392 -21.74 27.80 24.05
N LYS A 393 -21.93 29.03 24.56
CA LYS A 393 -22.88 30.03 24.00
C LYS A 393 -22.36 31.47 23.94
N SER A 394 -21.46 31.85 24.85
CA SER A 394 -20.95 33.22 24.96
C SER A 394 -19.59 33.38 24.27
N CYS A 395 -19.52 34.23 23.25
CA CYS A 395 -18.30 34.63 22.56
C CYS A 395 -17.74 35.91 23.20
N HIS A 396 -16.46 35.92 23.57
CA HIS A 396 -15.78 37.06 24.20
C HIS A 396 -14.51 37.49 23.44
N ASP A 397 -14.20 38.79 23.46
CA ASP A 397 -12.96 39.34 22.87
C ASP A 397 -11.72 38.55 23.34
N GLU A 398 -10.80 38.24 22.44
CA GLU A 398 -9.54 37.54 22.72
C GLU A 398 -8.51 38.42 23.47
N LYS A 399 -8.85 38.80 24.71
CA LYS A 399 -8.01 39.61 25.60
C LYS A 399 -7.25 38.72 26.59
N PRO A 400 -5.90 38.59 26.45
CA PRO A 400 -5.12 37.67 27.28
C PRO A 400 -5.04 38.13 28.74
N CYS A 401 -5.04 37.15 29.64
CA CYS A 401 -4.91 37.36 31.09
C CYS A 401 -3.57 38.01 31.48
N LEU A 402 -3.58 38.88 32.49
CA LEU A 402 -2.36 39.46 33.08
C LEU A 402 -1.51 38.38 33.79
N GLN A 403 -0.19 38.54 33.76
CA GLN A 403 0.78 37.43 33.85
C GLN A 403 0.85 36.63 35.17
N GLU A 404 0.19 37.06 36.25
CA GLU A 404 0.36 36.48 37.59
C GLU A 404 -0.61 35.35 37.96
N ILE A 405 -1.60 35.02 37.12
CA ILE A 405 -2.52 33.88 37.35
C ILE A 405 -2.28 32.76 36.32
N ARG A 406 -1.05 32.23 36.31
CA ARG A 406 -0.67 31.09 35.45
C ARG A 406 -1.15 29.78 36.04
N ASN A 407 -2.33 29.31 35.62
CA ASN A 407 -2.71 27.92 35.88
C ASN A 407 -3.58 27.26 34.80
N CYS A 408 -3.77 27.91 33.65
CA CYS A 408 -4.39 27.30 32.46
C CYS A 408 -3.34 26.52 31.66
N SER A 409 -3.73 25.39 31.06
CA SER A 409 -2.85 24.58 30.19
C SER A 409 -2.69 25.12 28.77
N HIS A 410 -3.65 25.90 28.29
CA HIS A 410 -3.70 26.43 26.92
C HIS A 410 -4.11 27.93 26.92
N GLY A 411 -5.38 28.25 26.68
CA GLY A 411 -5.89 29.62 26.61
C GLY A 411 -6.36 30.17 27.95
N CYS A 412 -6.33 31.50 28.10
CA CYS A 412 -6.91 32.25 29.22
C CYS A 412 -7.50 33.57 28.72
N VAL A 413 -8.75 33.86 29.07
CA VAL A 413 -9.45 35.12 28.76
C VAL A 413 -9.93 35.80 30.06
N GLN A 414 -9.81 37.12 30.13
CA GLN A 414 -10.23 37.90 31.29
C GLN A 414 -11.73 38.26 31.19
N THR A 415 -12.57 37.70 32.05
CA THR A 415 -14.01 38.05 32.15
C THR A 415 -14.28 38.99 33.34
N ALA A 416 -15.49 39.56 33.37
CA ALA A 416 -15.96 40.37 34.50
C ALA A 416 -16.12 39.57 35.82
N GLY A 417 -16.22 38.24 35.74
CA GLY A 417 -16.23 37.34 36.91
C GLY A 417 -14.85 36.82 37.33
N GLY A 418 -13.79 37.13 36.56
CA GLY A 418 -12.43 36.62 36.77
C GLY A 418 -11.80 36.03 35.50
N PRO A 419 -10.53 35.55 35.58
CA PRO A 419 -9.88 34.86 34.47
C PRO A 419 -10.49 33.46 34.26
N VAL A 420 -10.77 33.12 33.01
CA VAL A 420 -11.37 31.84 32.60
C VAL A 420 -10.44 31.15 31.60
N CYS A 421 -10.09 29.89 31.87
CA CYS A 421 -9.31 29.08 30.94
C CYS A 421 -10.17 28.55 29.79
N PHE A 422 -9.58 28.36 28.61
CA PHE A 422 -10.23 27.71 27.47
C PHE A 422 -9.28 26.76 26.73
N CYS A 423 -9.85 25.86 25.94
CA CYS A 423 -9.13 24.81 25.22
C CYS A 423 -9.23 24.99 23.69
N PRO A 424 -8.28 24.46 22.91
CA PRO A 424 -8.39 24.43 21.45
C PRO A 424 -9.55 23.57 20.95
N GLU A 425 -9.91 23.73 19.68
CA GLU A 425 -10.89 22.88 19.00
C GLU A 425 -10.56 21.38 19.17
N GLY A 426 -11.59 20.56 19.38
CA GLY A 426 -11.42 19.12 19.66
C GLY A 426 -11.10 18.75 21.11
N SER A 427 -10.82 19.72 22.00
CA SER A 427 -10.55 19.47 23.42
C SER A 427 -11.69 19.88 24.36
N VAL A 428 -11.65 19.33 25.58
CA VAL A 428 -12.57 19.62 26.69
C VAL A 428 -11.75 20.14 27.87
N LEU A 429 -12.26 21.16 28.55
CA LEU A 429 -11.68 21.68 29.79
C LEU A 429 -12.04 20.73 30.95
N SER A 430 -11.03 20.26 31.68
CA SER A 430 -11.19 19.31 32.78
C SER A 430 -11.85 19.97 34.00
N ILE A 431 -12.30 19.14 34.95
CA ILE A 431 -13.03 19.52 36.17
C ILE A 431 -12.25 20.51 37.08
N ASP A 432 -10.94 20.63 36.87
CA ASP A 432 -10.08 21.64 37.53
C ASP A 432 -10.24 23.06 36.96
N GLY A 433 -11.02 23.22 35.88
CA GLY A 433 -11.23 24.46 35.15
C GLY A 433 -9.98 24.95 34.41
N LYS A 434 -8.98 24.07 34.18
CA LYS A 434 -7.59 24.47 33.92
C LYS A 434 -6.83 23.59 32.92
N THR A 435 -6.94 22.27 33.01
CA THR A 435 -6.26 21.33 32.09
C THR A 435 -7.17 20.93 30.93
N CYS A 436 -6.63 20.90 29.71
CA CYS A 436 -7.35 20.45 28.52
C CYS A 436 -7.09 18.96 28.26
N LYS A 437 -8.12 18.24 27.82
CA LYS A 437 -8.07 16.81 27.48
C LYS A 437 -8.80 16.58 26.15
N GLY A 438 -8.29 15.67 25.33
CA GLY A 438 -8.84 15.37 24.00
C GLY A 438 -7.77 15.58 22.94
N CYS A 439 -8.12 16.25 21.82
CA CYS A 439 -7.20 16.43 20.69
C CYS A 439 -5.93 17.24 21.00
N SER A 440 -5.92 18.03 22.08
CA SER A 440 -4.75 18.81 22.54
C SER A 440 -3.93 18.11 23.63
N SER A 441 -4.23 16.84 23.94
CA SER A 441 -3.32 15.99 24.70
C SER A 441 -2.05 15.67 23.88
N PRO A 442 -0.88 15.44 24.50
CA PRO A 442 0.36 15.09 23.77
C PRO A 442 0.29 13.81 22.93
N ASP A 443 -0.72 12.96 23.14
CA ASP A 443 -1.01 11.77 22.35
C ASP A 443 -2.05 11.99 21.23
N ASN A 444 -2.41 13.26 20.93
CA ASN A 444 -3.44 13.63 19.94
C ASN A 444 -4.81 12.96 20.23
N GLY A 445 -5.19 12.84 21.51
CA GLY A 445 -6.39 12.10 21.95
C GLY A 445 -6.30 10.59 21.74
N GLY A 446 -5.09 10.09 21.47
CA GLY A 446 -4.78 8.74 21.01
C GLY A 446 -5.18 8.51 19.55
N CYS A 447 -5.17 9.54 18.70
CA CYS A 447 -5.38 9.45 17.25
C CYS A 447 -4.04 9.52 16.51
N SER A 448 -3.84 8.63 15.52
CA SER A 448 -2.63 8.61 14.68
C SER A 448 -2.42 9.86 13.81
N GLN A 449 -3.52 10.44 13.31
CA GLN A 449 -3.48 11.54 12.34
C GLN A 449 -4.40 12.70 12.73
N LEU A 450 -5.69 12.63 12.42
CA LEU A 450 -6.65 13.68 12.75
C LEU A 450 -7.47 13.29 13.98
N CYS A 451 -7.72 14.26 14.84
CA CYS A 451 -8.65 14.17 15.95
C CYS A 451 -9.71 15.27 15.78
N ARG A 452 -11.00 14.94 15.94
CA ARG A 452 -12.13 15.89 15.82
C ARG A 452 -13.12 15.72 16.97
N ARG A 453 -13.85 16.79 17.31
CA ARG A 453 -14.94 16.77 18.29
C ARG A 453 -16.15 16.02 17.69
N PHE A 454 -16.75 15.12 18.46
CA PHE A 454 -17.96 14.37 18.07
C PHE A 454 -19.18 14.74 18.93
N ARG A 455 -18.97 15.00 20.24
CA ARG A 455 -20.00 15.47 21.21
C ARG A 455 -19.36 16.35 22.28
N GLU A 456 -20.16 16.86 23.20
CA GLU A 456 -19.74 17.77 24.29
C GLU A 456 -18.54 17.24 25.11
N ASP A 457 -18.50 15.94 25.39
CA ASP A 457 -17.42 15.26 26.15
C ASP A 457 -16.60 14.24 25.33
N SER A 458 -16.76 14.15 24.00
CA SER A 458 -16.11 13.07 23.21
C SER A 458 -15.55 13.51 21.86
N TRP A 459 -14.38 12.98 21.52
CA TRP A 459 -13.71 13.12 20.23
C TRP A 459 -13.67 11.79 19.45
N GLU A 460 -13.43 11.88 18.15
CA GLU A 460 -13.19 10.76 17.23
C GLU A 460 -11.96 10.99 16.37
N CYS A 461 -11.39 9.93 15.79
CA CYS A 461 -10.21 10.01 14.94
C CYS A 461 -10.58 9.86 13.46
N ASP A 462 -9.88 10.59 12.59
CA ASP A 462 -9.98 10.51 11.13
C ASP A 462 -8.57 10.46 10.50
N CYS A 463 -8.49 10.19 9.20
CA CYS A 463 -7.23 10.01 8.47
C CYS A 463 -7.06 11.04 7.34
N TYR A 464 -5.81 11.35 6.99
CA TYR A 464 -5.50 12.17 5.83
C TYR A 464 -5.87 11.47 4.51
N PRO A 465 -6.18 12.23 3.43
CA PRO A 465 -6.42 11.65 2.10
C PRO A 465 -5.29 10.72 1.66
N GLY A 466 -5.66 9.47 1.33
CA GLY A 466 -4.73 8.38 1.03
C GLY A 466 -4.48 7.42 2.21
N TYR A 467 -4.98 7.68 3.41
CA TYR A 467 -4.91 6.77 4.56
C TYR A 467 -6.29 6.22 4.92
N ILE A 468 -6.32 5.06 5.59
CA ILE A 468 -7.53 4.31 5.95
C ILE A 468 -7.57 4.09 7.46
N LEU A 469 -8.66 4.51 8.10
CA LEU A 469 -8.90 4.32 9.53
C LEU A 469 -9.05 2.84 9.87
N GLN A 470 -8.30 2.38 10.85
CA GLN A 470 -8.29 0.97 11.27
C GLN A 470 -9.45 0.66 12.22
N LYS A 471 -9.65 -0.64 12.50
CA LYS A 471 -10.77 -1.14 13.31
C LYS A 471 -10.78 -0.65 14.77
N ASP A 472 -9.65 -0.14 15.25
CA ASP A 472 -9.51 0.51 16.55
C ASP A 472 -10.11 1.93 16.60
N LYS A 473 -10.52 2.47 15.44
CA LYS A 473 -10.93 3.87 15.24
C LYS A 473 -9.88 4.89 15.70
N LYS A 474 -8.59 4.54 15.60
CA LYS A 474 -7.46 5.36 16.08
C LYS A 474 -6.26 5.36 15.14
N SER A 475 -5.88 4.22 14.57
CA SER A 475 -4.70 4.10 13.70
C SER A 475 -5.06 4.35 12.23
N CYS A 476 -4.13 4.89 11.44
CA CYS A 476 -4.33 5.27 10.03
C CYS A 476 -3.22 4.70 9.15
N LEU A 477 -3.52 3.63 8.42
CA LEU A 477 -2.57 2.98 7.51
C LEU A 477 -2.69 3.50 6.08
N ALA A 478 -1.59 3.52 5.34
CA ALA A 478 -1.53 4.04 3.98
C ALA A 478 -2.27 3.12 2.99
N SER A 479 -3.00 3.75 2.07
CA SER A 479 -3.67 3.10 0.95
C SER A 479 -2.75 3.09 -0.28
N GLY A 480 -2.64 1.92 -0.93
CA GLY A 480 -1.82 1.76 -2.13
C GLY A 480 -1.02 0.45 -2.14
N PRO A 481 0.19 0.43 -2.74
CA PRO A 481 1.10 -0.71 -2.61
C PRO A 481 1.56 -0.87 -1.16
N ARG A 482 2.07 -2.04 -0.77
CA ARG A 482 2.66 -2.18 0.57
C ARG A 482 3.91 -1.30 0.70
N PRO A 483 4.04 -0.50 1.76
CA PRO A 483 5.28 0.20 2.04
C PRO A 483 6.37 -0.80 2.42
N PHE A 484 7.61 -0.51 2.03
CA PHE A 484 8.79 -1.25 2.43
C PHE A 484 9.98 -0.32 2.57
N LEU A 485 11.03 -0.77 3.24
CA LEU A 485 12.28 -0.03 3.39
C LEU A 485 13.25 -0.45 2.29
N MET A 486 13.90 0.54 1.69
CA MET A 486 15.16 0.32 0.98
C MET A 486 16.29 0.96 1.78
N PHE A 487 17.43 0.27 1.86
CA PHE A 487 18.59 0.77 2.59
C PHE A 487 19.89 0.39 1.90
N ALA A 488 20.90 1.22 2.11
CA ALA A 488 22.27 0.93 1.70
C ALA A 488 22.95 0.03 2.74
N ASN A 489 23.62 -1.02 2.29
CA ASN A 489 24.48 -1.89 3.07
C ASN A 489 25.88 -1.91 2.41
N VAL A 490 26.91 -2.35 3.13
CA VAL A 490 28.35 -2.18 2.80
C VAL A 490 28.71 -2.38 1.30
N HIS A 491 28.09 -3.34 0.62
CA HIS A 491 28.40 -3.69 -0.77
C HIS A 491 27.15 -3.82 -1.68
N ASP A 492 25.96 -3.50 -1.18
CA ASP A 492 24.70 -3.69 -1.92
C ASP A 492 23.53 -2.83 -1.41
N LEU A 493 22.59 -2.53 -2.31
CA LEU A 493 21.30 -1.92 -1.94
C LEU A 493 20.28 -3.04 -1.70
N ARG A 494 19.67 -3.03 -0.51
CA ARG A 494 18.73 -4.06 -0.05
C ARG A 494 17.34 -3.50 0.15
N ARG A 495 16.32 -4.35 -0.03
CA ARG A 495 14.96 -4.07 0.45
C ARG A 495 14.57 -5.03 1.57
N ILE A 496 13.67 -4.57 2.43
CA ILE A 496 13.08 -5.34 3.52
C ILE A 496 11.69 -4.78 3.83
N ASN A 497 10.71 -5.65 4.07
CA ASN A 497 9.39 -5.23 4.51
C ASN A 497 9.42 -4.74 5.97
N PHE A 498 8.40 -4.00 6.37
CA PHE A 498 8.21 -3.51 7.74
C PHE A 498 8.14 -4.63 8.81
N ASP A 499 7.88 -5.87 8.39
CA ASP A 499 7.85 -7.09 9.23
C ASP A 499 9.16 -7.89 9.19
N GLY A 500 10.23 -7.38 8.57
CA GLY A 500 11.49 -8.11 8.33
C GLY A 500 11.46 -9.11 7.16
N THR A 501 10.28 -9.35 6.57
CA THR A 501 10.11 -10.29 5.46
C THR A 501 10.62 -9.74 4.12
N GLN A 502 10.83 -10.62 3.13
CA GLN A 502 11.35 -10.28 1.78
C GLN A 502 12.69 -9.53 1.79
N TYR A 503 13.60 -9.98 2.67
CA TYR A 503 14.99 -9.54 2.71
C TYR A 503 15.73 -9.96 1.43
N GLU A 504 15.98 -9.02 0.52
CA GLU A 504 16.69 -9.31 -0.73
C GLU A 504 17.60 -8.16 -1.18
N SER A 505 18.68 -8.52 -1.90
CA SER A 505 19.59 -7.58 -2.55
C SER A 505 19.04 -7.22 -3.93
N LEU A 506 18.79 -5.93 -4.17
CA LEU A 506 18.30 -5.41 -5.46
C LEU A 506 19.43 -5.14 -6.45
N LEU A 507 20.59 -4.74 -5.93
CA LEU A 507 21.79 -4.41 -6.70
C LEU A 507 23.01 -5.09 -6.06
N GLY A 508 23.22 -6.35 -6.45
CA GLY A 508 24.42 -7.10 -6.06
C GLY A 508 25.69 -6.55 -6.72
N SER A 509 26.81 -6.62 -6.01
CA SER A 509 28.12 -6.07 -6.39
C SER A 509 28.11 -4.57 -6.68
N GLN A 510 28.02 -3.74 -5.63
CA GLN A 510 28.46 -2.35 -5.70
C GLN A 510 29.96 -2.23 -5.41
N MET A 511 30.64 -1.34 -6.14
CA MET A 511 32.01 -0.92 -5.82
C MET A 511 31.95 0.28 -4.89
N GLY A 512 32.51 0.12 -3.68
CA GLY A 512 32.55 1.17 -2.66
C GLY A 512 31.23 1.35 -1.89
N GLY A 513 31.32 2.00 -0.73
CA GLY A 513 30.19 2.28 0.13
C GLY A 513 29.22 3.32 -0.47
N VAL A 514 27.92 3.06 -0.30
CA VAL A 514 26.85 4.02 -0.56
C VAL A 514 26.38 4.56 0.79
N LEU A 515 26.58 5.85 1.04
CA LEU A 515 26.17 6.48 2.30
C LEU A 515 24.88 7.28 2.17
N ALA A 516 24.51 7.73 0.97
CA ALA A 516 23.25 8.44 0.69
C ALA A 516 22.38 7.69 -0.33
N LEU A 517 21.07 7.61 -0.08
CA LEU A 517 20.07 6.91 -0.89
C LEU A 517 18.71 7.61 -0.75
N ASP A 518 18.04 7.87 -1.87
CA ASP A 518 16.66 8.37 -1.88
C ASP A 518 15.87 7.87 -3.12
N TYR A 519 14.56 8.07 -3.12
CA TYR A 519 13.60 7.57 -4.11
C TYR A 519 12.79 8.70 -4.75
N ASP A 520 12.58 8.60 -6.07
CA ASP A 520 11.61 9.41 -6.82
C ASP A 520 10.31 8.60 -7.07
N PRO A 521 9.18 8.99 -6.44
CA PRO A 521 7.88 8.36 -6.66
C PRO A 521 7.26 8.64 -8.05
N VAL A 522 7.77 9.60 -8.82
CA VAL A 522 7.18 9.98 -10.13
C VAL A 522 7.69 9.09 -11.26
N GLU A 523 9.01 8.98 -11.45
CA GLU A 523 9.63 8.09 -12.45
C GLU A 523 9.89 6.68 -11.90
N ASN A 524 9.68 6.46 -10.60
CA ASN A 524 9.94 5.20 -9.91
C ASN A 524 11.42 4.75 -10.07
N LYS A 525 12.32 5.73 -9.87
CA LYS A 525 13.78 5.59 -9.85
C LYS A 525 14.34 5.80 -8.44
N ILE A 526 15.47 5.16 -8.16
CA ILE A 526 16.32 5.43 -6.99
C ILE A 526 17.51 6.28 -7.40
N TYR A 527 18.01 7.08 -6.46
CA TYR A 527 19.23 7.87 -6.61
C TYR A 527 20.12 7.62 -5.40
N PHE A 528 21.41 7.39 -5.64
CA PHE A 528 22.35 7.01 -4.59
C PHE A 528 23.74 7.59 -4.84
N ALA A 529 24.44 7.93 -3.76
CA ALA A 529 25.77 8.54 -3.82
C ALA A 529 26.85 7.56 -3.35
N HIS A 530 27.84 7.32 -4.20
CA HIS A 530 29.04 6.56 -3.88
C HIS A 530 30.13 7.52 -3.40
N THR A 531 30.60 7.36 -2.16
CA THR A 531 31.73 8.15 -1.64
C THR A 531 33.04 7.74 -2.31
N ALA A 532 33.36 6.45 -2.32
CA ALA A 532 34.60 5.93 -2.90
C ALA A 532 34.72 6.13 -4.43
N LEU A 533 33.60 6.22 -5.16
CA LEU A 533 33.58 6.51 -6.61
C LEU A 533 33.33 7.99 -6.95
N LYS A 534 33.10 8.83 -5.93
CA LYS A 534 32.82 10.27 -6.04
C LYS A 534 31.77 10.61 -7.11
N CYS A 535 30.67 9.84 -7.13
CA CYS A 535 29.60 9.99 -8.10
C CYS A 535 28.20 9.76 -7.51
N ILE A 536 27.22 10.50 -8.03
CA ILE A 536 25.79 10.25 -7.79
C ILE A 536 25.22 9.56 -9.02
N GLU A 537 24.52 8.45 -8.79
CA GLU A 537 23.93 7.61 -9.83
C GLU A 537 22.41 7.50 -9.63
N SER A 538 21.72 7.13 -10.72
CA SER A 538 20.32 6.75 -10.70
C SER A 538 20.16 5.35 -11.28
N ALA A 539 19.13 4.62 -10.85
CA ALA A 539 18.68 3.38 -11.45
C ALA A 539 17.17 3.21 -11.26
N ASN A 540 16.55 2.33 -12.04
CA ASN A 540 15.17 1.89 -11.78
C ASN A 540 15.08 1.04 -10.50
N MET A 541 13.88 0.94 -9.92
CA MET A 541 13.58 0.10 -8.73
C MET A 541 13.89 -1.42 -8.87
N ASN A 542 14.26 -1.90 -10.05
CA ASN A 542 14.70 -3.27 -10.35
C ASN A 542 16.22 -3.39 -10.62
N GLY A 543 16.98 -2.30 -10.44
CA GLY A 543 18.41 -2.22 -10.76
C GLY A 543 18.75 -2.08 -12.25
N SER A 544 17.77 -1.94 -13.15
CA SER A 544 18.05 -1.65 -14.58
C SER A 544 18.24 -0.15 -14.83
N ASP A 545 18.69 0.18 -16.03
CA ASP A 545 18.81 1.54 -16.56
C ASP A 545 19.62 2.45 -15.61
N ARG A 546 20.79 1.94 -15.21
CA ARG A 546 21.76 2.59 -14.32
C ARG A 546 22.53 3.67 -15.05
N GLU A 547 22.42 4.91 -14.58
CA GLU A 547 22.96 6.12 -15.21
C GLU A 547 23.78 6.94 -14.19
N LYS A 548 24.97 7.42 -14.58
CA LYS A 548 25.72 8.40 -13.78
C LYS A 548 25.13 9.80 -13.99
N ILE A 549 24.67 10.42 -12.91
CA ILE A 549 23.99 11.73 -12.93
C ILE A 549 24.98 12.86 -12.63
N ILE A 550 25.85 12.67 -11.64
CA ILE A 550 26.99 13.53 -11.33
C ILE A 550 28.23 12.65 -11.24
N SER A 551 29.26 12.93 -12.04
CA SER A 551 30.49 12.12 -12.15
C SER A 551 31.77 12.88 -11.82
N GLU A 552 31.68 14.16 -11.49
CA GLU A 552 32.81 15.08 -11.34
C GLU A 552 32.60 15.99 -10.12
N ALA A 553 33.72 16.45 -9.54
CA ALA A 553 33.73 17.43 -8.46
C ALA A 553 32.76 17.12 -7.30
N LEU A 554 32.69 15.85 -6.87
CA LEU A 554 32.17 15.44 -5.57
C LEU A 554 33.36 14.96 -4.72
N ASP A 555 33.23 14.98 -3.40
CA ASP A 555 34.23 14.45 -2.49
C ASP A 555 33.66 13.38 -1.56
N THR A 556 32.78 13.74 -0.62
CA THR A 556 32.14 12.80 0.31
C THR A 556 30.64 13.14 0.50
N PRO A 557 29.79 12.76 -0.47
CA PRO A 557 28.34 12.92 -0.35
C PRO A 557 27.73 11.94 0.67
N GLU A 558 27.43 12.41 1.89
CA GLU A 558 26.84 11.59 2.97
C GLU A 558 25.30 11.69 3.03
N GLY A 559 24.67 12.72 2.46
CA GLY A 559 23.22 12.89 2.41
C GLY A 559 22.71 13.34 1.05
N LEU A 560 21.50 12.90 0.70
CA LEU A 560 20.87 13.13 -0.60
C LEU A 560 19.35 13.19 -0.40
N THR A 561 18.68 14.17 -1.00
CA THR A 561 17.21 14.25 -0.99
C THR A 561 16.63 14.75 -2.32
N ILE A 562 15.49 14.18 -2.72
CA ILE A 562 14.78 14.46 -3.97
C ILE A 562 13.49 15.24 -3.69
N ASP A 563 13.39 16.43 -4.27
CA ASP A 563 12.14 17.16 -4.42
C ASP A 563 11.39 16.64 -5.66
N ALA A 564 10.44 15.75 -5.40
CA ALA A 564 9.63 15.11 -6.44
C ALA A 564 8.68 16.09 -7.16
N ILE A 565 8.33 17.24 -6.55
CA ILE A 565 7.45 18.25 -7.13
C ILE A 565 8.25 19.15 -8.08
N ASN A 566 9.35 19.73 -7.62
CA ASN A 566 10.17 20.66 -8.42
C ASN A 566 11.19 19.96 -9.33
N ARG A 567 11.22 18.62 -9.33
CA ARG A 567 12.15 17.76 -10.09
C ARG A 567 13.64 18.11 -9.85
N LYS A 568 13.95 18.54 -8.63
CA LYS A 568 15.30 18.88 -8.16
C LYS A 568 15.88 17.78 -7.28
N LEU A 569 17.19 17.60 -7.38
CA LEU A 569 18.04 16.82 -6.51
C LEU A 569 18.81 17.77 -5.58
N TYR A 570 19.02 17.37 -4.33
CA TYR A 570 19.86 18.08 -3.37
C TYR A 570 20.80 17.08 -2.67
N TRP A 571 22.02 17.50 -2.35
CA TRP A 571 22.96 16.68 -1.58
C TRP A 571 23.87 17.52 -0.69
N THR A 572 24.34 16.88 0.38
CA THR A 572 25.34 17.38 1.33
C THR A 572 26.68 16.71 1.00
N ASP A 573 27.70 17.50 0.70
CA ASP A 573 29.07 17.01 0.51
C ASP A 573 29.94 17.46 1.69
N ARG A 574 30.35 16.49 2.51
CA ARG A 574 31.01 16.72 3.80
C ARG A 574 32.42 17.25 3.62
N GLY A 575 33.22 16.64 2.73
CA GLY A 575 34.60 17.01 2.45
C GLY A 575 34.74 18.33 1.71
N LYS A 576 33.67 18.78 1.03
CA LYS A 576 33.55 20.13 0.47
C LYS A 576 32.91 21.16 1.40
N SER A 577 32.38 20.73 2.55
CA SER A 577 31.61 21.57 3.47
C SER A 577 30.48 22.35 2.78
N CYS A 578 29.76 21.74 1.83
CA CYS A 578 28.73 22.43 1.05
C CYS A 578 27.43 21.63 0.83
N ILE A 579 26.34 22.36 0.55
CA ILE A 579 25.07 21.81 0.04
C ILE A 579 24.88 22.28 -1.39
N GLU A 580 24.57 21.34 -2.27
CA GLU A 580 24.38 21.57 -3.70
C GLU A 580 22.98 21.14 -4.17
N THR A 581 22.59 21.62 -5.35
CA THR A 581 21.39 21.22 -6.06
C THR A 581 21.64 21.03 -7.55
N SER A 582 20.83 20.20 -8.20
CA SER A 582 20.72 20.09 -9.66
C SER A 582 19.29 19.67 -10.04
N TYR A 583 18.96 19.63 -11.33
CA TYR A 583 17.82 18.85 -11.78
C TYR A 583 18.11 17.34 -11.65
N LEU A 584 17.07 16.51 -11.61
CA LEU A 584 17.20 15.04 -11.53
C LEU A 584 17.98 14.37 -12.69
N ASN A 585 18.34 15.13 -13.73
CA ASN A 585 19.21 14.72 -14.84
C ASN A 585 20.63 15.33 -14.76
N GLY A 586 21.04 15.84 -13.59
CA GLY A 586 22.37 16.40 -13.31
C GLY A 586 22.61 17.83 -13.82
N ARG A 587 21.71 18.38 -14.66
CA ARG A 587 21.86 19.72 -15.24
C ARG A 587 21.58 20.83 -14.23
N ASN A 588 22.05 22.05 -14.54
CA ASN A 588 21.85 23.25 -13.72
C ASN A 588 22.37 23.09 -12.28
N ARG A 589 23.53 22.42 -12.13
CA ARG A 589 24.22 22.24 -10.86
C ARG A 589 24.60 23.59 -10.24
N LYS A 590 24.27 23.79 -8.97
CA LYS A 590 24.61 24.99 -8.19
C LYS A 590 24.92 24.63 -6.74
N ILE A 591 25.89 25.34 -6.14
CA ILE A 591 26.07 25.35 -4.69
C ILE A 591 25.05 26.33 -4.09
N ILE A 592 24.30 25.91 -3.07
CA ILE A 592 23.25 26.72 -2.41
C ILE A 592 23.62 27.09 -0.97
N VAL A 593 24.50 26.32 -0.31
CA VAL A 593 25.06 26.64 1.01
C VAL A 593 26.55 26.28 1.03
N GLU A 594 27.40 27.26 1.32
CA GLU A 594 28.87 27.15 1.39
C GLU A 594 29.47 27.88 2.61
N LYS A 595 28.65 28.63 3.36
CA LYS A 595 29.10 29.52 4.45
C LYS A 595 28.41 29.11 5.74
N ASN A 596 29.18 29.11 6.84
CA ASN A 596 28.78 28.63 8.17
C ASN A 596 28.33 27.16 8.17
N LEU A 597 29.00 26.35 7.34
CA LEU A 597 28.80 24.91 7.20
C LEU A 597 30.19 24.25 7.31
N GLN A 598 30.32 23.17 8.06
CA GLN A 598 31.60 22.50 8.32
C GLN A 598 31.58 21.03 7.94
N GLN A 599 30.68 20.23 8.52
CA GLN A 599 30.53 18.81 8.20
C GLN A 599 29.04 18.47 8.01
N PRO A 600 28.43 18.94 6.90
CA PRO A 600 27.04 18.64 6.61
C PRO A 600 26.83 17.15 6.39
N ARG A 601 25.74 16.60 6.95
CA ARG A 601 25.48 15.16 6.94
C ARG A 601 24.10 14.82 6.40
N GLY A 602 23.08 14.71 7.25
CA GLY A 602 21.71 14.45 6.83
C GLY A 602 21.07 15.66 6.16
N ILE A 603 20.15 15.42 5.22
CA ILE A 603 19.36 16.46 4.53
C ILE A 603 17.97 15.94 4.18
N CYS A 604 16.95 16.78 4.35
CA CYS A 604 15.58 16.50 3.92
C CYS A 604 14.90 17.76 3.35
N VAL A 605 13.86 17.56 2.54
CA VAL A 605 13.12 18.64 1.86
C VAL A 605 11.63 18.61 2.22
N HIS A 606 11.06 19.78 2.52
CA HIS A 606 9.62 19.96 2.72
C HIS A 606 9.04 20.81 1.58
N PRO A 607 8.67 20.18 0.43
CA PRO A 607 8.46 20.92 -0.82
C PRO A 607 7.23 21.86 -0.76
N ARG A 608 6.19 21.52 0.02
CA ARG A 608 5.03 22.41 0.25
C ARG A 608 5.36 23.67 1.06
N ALA A 609 6.42 23.68 1.85
CA ALA A 609 6.86 24.87 2.59
C ALA A 609 8.04 25.60 1.91
N GLY A 610 8.51 25.09 0.76
CA GLY A 610 9.67 25.64 0.06
C GLY A 610 10.97 25.61 0.89
N ARG A 611 11.11 24.68 1.86
CA ARG A 611 12.27 24.62 2.77
C ARG A 611 13.07 23.33 2.69
N LEU A 612 14.37 23.49 2.89
CA LEU A 612 15.35 22.44 3.17
C LEU A 612 15.69 22.45 4.66
N PHE A 613 16.09 21.28 5.17
CA PHE A 613 16.65 21.11 6.51
C PHE A 613 17.86 20.18 6.44
N TRP A 614 18.90 20.45 7.21
CA TRP A 614 20.12 19.63 7.25
C TRP A 614 20.72 19.57 8.65
N THR A 615 21.57 18.56 8.89
CA THR A 615 22.42 18.46 10.07
C THR A 615 23.87 18.80 9.72
N ASP A 616 24.57 19.43 10.65
CA ASP A 616 26.03 19.65 10.60
C ASP A 616 26.65 19.05 11.86
N ILE A 617 27.64 18.16 11.70
CA ILE A 617 28.36 17.48 12.79
C ILE A 617 29.72 18.13 13.11
N GLY A 618 30.00 19.32 12.56
CA GLY A 618 31.22 20.07 12.88
C GLY A 618 31.25 20.59 14.33
N PRO A 619 32.34 21.25 14.75
CA PRO A 619 32.50 21.77 16.12
C PRO A 619 31.37 22.69 16.61
N SER A 620 30.65 23.32 15.67
CA SER A 620 29.41 24.07 15.89
C SER A 620 28.20 23.24 15.44
N ALA A 621 27.96 22.10 16.09
CA ALA A 621 26.93 21.14 15.71
C ALA A 621 25.52 21.76 15.77
N HIS A 622 24.78 21.69 14.65
CA HIS A 622 23.48 22.35 14.54
C HIS A 622 22.56 21.70 13.50
N ILE A 623 21.27 22.05 13.58
CA ILE A 623 20.28 21.79 12.54
C ILE A 623 19.97 23.11 11.84
N GLY A 624 20.26 23.17 10.54
CA GLY A 624 20.02 24.35 9.70
C GLY A 624 18.76 24.21 8.85
N SER A 625 18.20 25.35 8.43
CA SER A 625 17.13 25.43 7.43
C SER A 625 17.37 26.60 6.48
N SER A 626 16.88 26.47 5.25
CA SER A 626 16.88 27.50 4.21
C SER A 626 15.70 27.30 3.27
N THR A 627 15.48 28.25 2.36
CA THR A 627 14.63 28.06 1.18
C THR A 627 15.26 27.07 0.17
N LEU A 628 14.47 26.54 -0.76
CA LEU A 628 14.90 25.62 -1.83
C LEU A 628 16.07 26.13 -2.71
N ASP A 629 16.35 27.43 -2.71
CA ASP A 629 17.47 28.04 -3.45
C ASP A 629 18.57 28.61 -2.54
N GLY A 630 18.54 28.31 -1.23
CA GLY A 630 19.63 28.60 -0.29
C GLY A 630 19.54 29.93 0.46
N HIS A 631 18.52 30.75 0.20
CA HIS A 631 18.22 32.00 0.91
C HIS A 631 17.48 31.76 2.24
N GLU A 632 17.32 32.79 3.07
CA GLU A 632 16.70 32.73 4.42
C GLU A 632 17.28 31.63 5.32
N ARG A 633 18.62 31.59 5.44
CA ARG A 633 19.30 30.61 6.29
C ARG A 633 19.01 30.90 7.77
N LYS A 634 18.36 29.97 8.45
CA LYS A 634 18.05 29.99 9.90
C LYS A 634 18.69 28.77 10.56
N VAL A 635 19.31 28.94 11.72
CA VAL A 635 19.62 27.81 12.62
C VAL A 635 18.36 27.47 13.40
N VAL A 636 17.92 26.22 13.31
CA VAL A 636 16.68 25.72 13.93
C VAL A 636 16.97 25.22 15.34
N ILE A 637 18.04 24.44 15.52
CA ILE A 637 18.51 23.94 16.82
C ILE A 637 20.04 24.02 16.86
N SER A 638 20.59 24.53 17.97
CA SER A 638 22.03 24.67 18.22
C SER A 638 22.43 24.36 19.67
N THR A 639 21.55 23.70 20.42
CA THR A 639 21.73 23.40 21.85
C THR A 639 21.53 21.91 22.08
N ASP A 640 22.29 21.31 22.99
CA ASP A 640 22.22 19.88 23.31
C ASP A 640 22.21 18.98 22.05
N LEU A 641 23.18 19.22 21.17
CA LEU A 641 23.52 18.40 20.00
C LEU A 641 25.01 18.11 20.06
N VAL A 642 25.41 16.89 19.69
CA VAL A 642 26.82 16.48 19.57
C VAL A 642 27.08 16.04 18.13
N TRP A 643 26.55 14.89 17.70
CA TRP A 643 26.67 14.40 16.32
C TRP A 643 25.28 14.12 15.72
N PRO A 644 24.49 15.16 15.39
CA PRO A 644 23.20 15.00 14.72
C PRO A 644 23.41 14.40 13.32
N SER A 645 22.92 13.18 13.08
CA SER A 645 23.21 12.43 11.85
C SER A 645 22.03 12.45 10.89
N GLY A 646 21.14 11.45 10.95
CA GLY A 646 19.95 11.38 10.12
C GLY A 646 18.93 12.45 10.51
N ILE A 647 18.30 13.06 9.51
CA ILE A 647 17.15 13.97 9.68
C ILE A 647 16.08 13.66 8.64
N THR A 648 14.83 13.72 9.06
CA THR A 648 13.66 13.54 8.19
C THR A 648 12.51 14.43 8.65
N VAL A 649 11.51 14.63 7.80
CA VAL A 649 10.34 15.49 8.07
C VAL A 649 9.06 14.75 7.75
N ASP A 650 8.11 14.76 8.68
CA ASP A 650 6.76 14.30 8.43
C ASP A 650 5.97 15.42 7.73
N ILE A 651 5.81 15.25 6.43
CA ILE A 651 5.18 16.21 5.50
C ILE A 651 3.66 16.36 5.74
N ARG A 652 3.05 15.53 6.61
CA ARG A 652 1.65 15.67 7.03
C ARG A 652 1.51 16.42 8.35
N THR A 653 2.43 16.20 9.30
CA THR A 653 2.38 16.83 10.63
C THR A 653 3.27 18.06 10.76
N ASN A 654 4.00 18.47 9.70
CA ASN A 654 4.91 19.62 9.69
C ASN A 654 6.01 19.53 10.76
N ARG A 655 6.47 18.30 11.06
CA ARG A 655 7.32 17.99 12.21
C ARG A 655 8.63 17.31 11.82
N LEU A 656 9.73 17.77 12.40
CA LEU A 656 11.08 17.25 12.20
C LEU A 656 11.36 16.07 13.15
N TYR A 657 12.19 15.13 12.68
CA TYR A 657 12.71 14.01 13.45
C TYR A 657 14.18 13.82 13.09
N TRP A 658 15.06 13.69 14.10
CA TRP A 658 16.48 13.41 13.90
C TRP A 658 17.01 12.43 14.95
N CYS A 659 18.17 11.86 14.67
CA CYS A 659 18.96 11.11 15.64
C CYS A 659 20.30 11.80 15.89
N ASP A 660 20.82 11.65 17.12
CA ASP A 660 22.20 12.03 17.45
C ASP A 660 23.00 10.76 17.74
N THR A 661 24.04 10.55 16.93
CA THR A 661 24.86 9.34 16.94
C THR A 661 25.69 9.22 18.21
N LYS A 662 26.20 10.31 18.78
CA LYS A 662 27.10 10.26 19.96
C LYS A 662 26.32 10.28 21.28
N LYS A 663 25.16 10.93 21.31
CA LYS A 663 24.23 10.89 22.46
C LYS A 663 23.39 9.60 22.51
N SER A 664 23.27 8.85 21.40
CA SER A 664 22.34 7.71 21.26
C SER A 664 20.89 8.08 21.61
N VAL A 665 20.43 9.22 21.06
CA VAL A 665 19.05 9.72 21.25
C VAL A 665 18.31 9.88 19.93
N ILE A 666 16.98 9.84 20.02
CA ILE A 666 16.06 10.19 18.93
C ILE A 666 15.20 11.34 19.42
N GLU A 667 15.11 12.39 18.62
CA GLU A 667 14.48 13.65 19.00
C GLU A 667 13.55 14.17 17.90
N SER A 668 12.60 15.02 18.29
CA SER A 668 11.60 15.59 17.37
C SER A 668 11.17 16.99 17.82
N SER A 669 10.94 17.89 16.87
CA SER A 669 10.50 19.28 17.09
C SER A 669 9.67 19.75 15.90
N ASP A 670 8.92 20.84 16.04
CA ASP A 670 8.24 21.46 14.90
C ASP A 670 9.27 22.18 13.99
N MET A 671 8.92 22.45 12.73
CA MET A 671 9.87 22.99 11.72
C MET A 671 10.58 24.30 12.10
N ASP A 672 10.12 25.04 13.11
CA ASP A 672 10.76 26.26 13.60
C ASP A 672 11.78 26.03 14.74
N GLY A 673 11.80 24.83 15.33
CA GLY A 673 12.59 24.41 16.49
C GLY A 673 11.80 24.31 17.80
N SER A 674 10.51 24.67 17.80
CA SER A 674 9.65 24.63 19.00
C SER A 674 9.16 23.21 19.34
N ASN A 675 8.56 23.07 20.52
CA ASN A 675 7.98 21.82 21.04
C ASN A 675 8.93 20.61 20.93
N ARG A 676 10.22 20.80 21.22
CA ARG A 676 11.25 19.75 21.20
C ARG A 676 10.96 18.66 22.24
N LEU A 677 10.98 17.40 21.79
CA LEU A 677 10.75 16.20 22.59
C LEU A 677 11.84 15.16 22.30
N VAL A 678 12.34 14.51 23.36
CA VAL A 678 13.19 13.32 23.25
C VAL A 678 12.28 12.08 23.23
N LEU A 679 12.42 11.24 22.20
CA LEU A 679 11.56 10.08 21.96
C LEU A 679 12.18 8.77 22.43
N SER A 680 13.51 8.67 22.40
CA SER A 680 14.25 7.54 22.97
C SER A 680 15.64 7.99 23.43
N GLN A 681 16.16 7.40 24.51
CA GLN A 681 17.43 7.82 25.12
C GLN A 681 18.27 6.62 25.59
N ASN A 682 19.60 6.72 25.39
CA ASN A 682 20.66 5.81 25.86
C ASN A 682 20.62 4.34 25.35
N ASP A 683 19.70 3.99 24.44
CA ASP A 683 19.40 2.60 24.07
C ASP A 683 19.24 2.38 22.55
N VAL A 684 19.67 3.36 21.75
CA VAL A 684 19.44 3.42 20.29
C VAL A 684 20.62 2.84 19.50
N GLY A 685 21.74 2.54 20.16
CA GLY A 685 22.98 2.10 19.52
C GLY A 685 23.72 3.27 18.86
N HIS A 686 24.23 3.05 17.65
CA HIS A 686 24.92 4.06 16.84
C HIS A 686 24.07 4.35 15.58
N PRO A 687 23.01 5.20 15.71
CA PRO A 687 22.11 5.48 14.60
C PRO A 687 22.79 6.31 13.50
N PHE A 688 22.52 5.97 12.23
CA PHE A 688 23.04 6.70 11.06
C PHE A 688 21.95 7.43 10.27
N SER A 689 20.86 6.73 9.91
CA SER A 689 19.74 7.29 9.15
C SER A 689 18.42 7.12 9.91
N ILE A 690 17.48 8.02 9.65
CA ILE A 690 16.11 8.01 10.21
C ILE A 690 15.09 8.21 9.09
N ALA A 691 13.98 7.47 9.14
CA ALA A 691 12.87 7.59 8.22
C ALA A 691 11.54 7.45 8.95
N VAL A 692 10.53 8.24 8.58
CA VAL A 692 9.23 8.29 9.24
C VAL A 692 8.12 7.93 8.25
N PHE A 693 7.22 7.02 8.65
CA PHE A 693 6.03 6.69 7.87
C PHE A 693 4.93 6.08 8.74
N GLU A 694 3.67 6.43 8.46
CA GLU A 694 2.51 6.08 9.31
C GLU A 694 2.78 6.48 10.78
N ASP A 695 2.51 5.57 11.72
CA ASP A 695 2.77 5.74 13.16
C ASP A 695 4.20 5.33 13.58
N TYR A 696 5.07 4.99 12.62
CA TYR A 696 6.38 4.40 12.87
C TYR A 696 7.56 5.31 12.50
N ILE A 697 8.63 5.17 13.27
CA ILE A 697 9.95 5.73 13.00
C ILE A 697 10.91 4.55 12.83
N TRP A 698 11.74 4.62 11.80
CA TRP A 698 12.69 3.59 11.39
C TRP A 698 14.09 4.17 11.42
N LEU A 699 15.05 3.43 11.99
CA LEU A 699 16.44 3.86 12.10
C LEU A 699 17.39 2.74 11.68
N SER A 700 18.54 3.12 11.14
CA SER A 700 19.65 2.19 10.88
C SER A 700 20.72 2.29 11.96
N ASP A 701 21.04 1.17 12.61
CA ASP A 701 22.01 1.06 13.70
C ASP A 701 23.31 0.38 13.21
N TRP A 702 24.47 0.95 13.55
CA TRP A 702 25.79 0.39 13.27
C TRP A 702 26.38 -0.41 14.45
N LEU A 703 25.95 -0.16 15.69
CA LEU A 703 26.46 -0.88 16.88
C LEU A 703 26.04 -2.35 16.84
N GLN A 704 24.73 -2.57 16.70
CA GLN A 704 24.16 -3.88 16.46
C GLN A 704 23.54 -3.85 15.07
N PRO A 705 24.29 -4.19 13.99
CA PRO A 705 23.87 -4.02 12.59
C PRO A 705 22.44 -4.48 12.31
N SER A 706 21.51 -3.54 12.31
CA SER A 706 20.08 -3.81 12.27
C SER A 706 19.29 -2.56 11.89
N ILE A 707 18.01 -2.76 11.58
CA ILE A 707 17.04 -1.66 11.49
C ILE A 707 16.19 -1.70 12.76
N ILE A 708 16.05 -0.55 13.42
CA ILE A 708 15.23 -0.36 14.61
C ILE A 708 13.89 0.26 14.19
N ARG A 709 12.79 -0.29 14.69
CA ARG A 709 11.42 0.23 14.54
C ARG A 709 10.88 0.71 15.89
N MET A 710 10.43 1.95 15.98
CA MET A 710 9.72 2.48 17.15
C MET A 710 8.39 3.13 16.75
N THR A 711 7.50 3.36 17.72
CA THR A 711 6.18 3.99 17.49
C THR A 711 6.20 5.44 17.95
N LYS A 712 5.69 6.38 17.14
CA LYS A 712 5.67 7.83 17.44
C LYS A 712 5.08 8.17 18.81
N SER A 713 4.02 7.46 19.21
CA SER A 713 3.25 7.71 20.43
C SER A 713 3.79 7.03 21.70
N LYS A 714 4.91 6.28 21.60
CA LYS A 714 5.48 5.54 22.74
C LYS A 714 6.99 5.74 22.83
N THR A 715 7.40 6.56 23.81
CA THR A 715 8.80 6.74 24.18
C THR A 715 9.42 5.42 24.67
N ASN A 716 10.69 5.16 24.32
CA ASN A 716 11.43 3.95 24.71
C ASN A 716 10.76 2.58 24.36
N SER A 717 9.82 2.50 23.41
CA SER A 717 9.34 1.21 22.89
C SER A 717 9.79 0.99 21.44
N TRP A 718 10.93 0.33 21.29
CA TRP A 718 11.56 0.00 20.02
C TRP A 718 11.74 -1.52 19.83
N VAL A 719 11.90 -1.97 18.59
CA VAL A 719 12.09 -3.38 18.21
C VAL A 719 13.12 -3.47 17.07
N ARG A 720 14.12 -4.34 17.18
CA ARG A 720 15.06 -4.64 16.09
C ARG A 720 14.43 -5.58 15.06
N VAL A 721 14.50 -5.20 13.78
CA VAL A 721 13.99 -5.97 12.64
C VAL A 721 15.01 -7.04 12.25
N GLN A 722 14.57 -8.29 12.14
CA GLN A 722 15.45 -9.43 11.82
C GLN A 722 15.98 -9.36 10.37
N GLY A 723 17.28 -9.55 10.20
CA GLY A 723 17.95 -9.70 8.90
C GLY A 723 19.47 -9.69 9.06
N ASP A 724 20.21 -10.40 8.21
CA ASP A 724 21.69 -10.38 8.24
C ASP A 724 22.23 -9.09 7.59
N MET A 725 22.20 -8.00 8.34
CA MET A 725 22.71 -6.68 7.94
C MET A 725 24.16 -6.55 8.43
N LYS A 726 25.02 -5.82 7.69
CA LYS A 726 26.44 -5.64 8.10
C LYS A 726 26.76 -4.20 8.49
N ARG A 727 26.22 -3.21 7.75
CA ARG A 727 26.27 -1.78 8.12
C ARG A 727 25.14 -1.04 7.40
N PRO A 728 23.89 -1.08 7.91
CA PRO A 728 22.79 -0.37 7.29
C PRO A 728 23.07 1.14 7.40
N SER A 729 23.16 1.83 6.26
CA SER A 729 23.54 3.25 6.17
C SER A 729 22.30 4.09 5.87
N ALA A 730 22.22 4.81 4.75
CA ALA A 730 20.98 5.51 4.37
C ALA A 730 19.77 4.57 4.29
N LEU A 731 18.62 5.07 4.73
CA LEU A 731 17.36 4.35 4.90
C LEU A 731 16.20 5.19 4.34
N VAL A 732 15.42 4.65 3.41
CA VAL A 732 14.29 5.33 2.77
C VAL A 732 13.04 4.44 2.74
N VAL A 733 11.86 5.03 2.98
CA VAL A 733 10.57 4.36 2.86
C VAL A 733 10.06 4.48 1.42
N ILE A 734 9.77 3.35 0.79
CA ILE A 734 9.22 3.28 -0.56
C ILE A 734 7.69 3.19 -0.47
N HIS A 735 7.00 4.33 -0.61
CA HIS A 735 5.56 4.39 -0.81
C HIS A 735 5.14 5.67 -1.57
N PRO A 736 4.12 5.65 -2.46
CA PRO A 736 3.65 6.85 -3.16
C PRO A 736 3.16 7.99 -2.26
N LEU A 737 2.86 7.72 -0.99
CA LEU A 737 2.47 8.71 0.03
C LEU A 737 3.61 9.08 0.99
N ALA A 738 4.78 8.42 0.93
CA ALA A 738 5.94 8.79 1.76
C ALA A 738 6.58 10.11 1.30
N LYS A 739 6.26 10.55 0.09
CA LYS A 739 6.63 11.85 -0.48
C LYS A 739 5.45 12.44 -1.24
N LEU A 740 5.40 13.77 -1.32
CA LEU A 740 4.44 14.45 -2.18
C LEU A 740 4.94 14.43 -3.64
N ALA A 741 4.26 13.65 -4.48
CA ALA A 741 4.62 13.41 -5.88
C ALA A 741 3.66 14.08 -6.88
N ILE A 742 2.47 14.48 -6.41
CA ILE A 742 1.34 14.94 -7.23
C ILE A 742 0.77 16.20 -6.58
N THR A 743 0.35 17.16 -7.39
CA THR A 743 -0.45 18.30 -6.93
C THR A 743 -1.84 17.84 -6.51
N ASP A 744 -2.07 17.69 -5.20
CA ASP A 744 -3.42 17.68 -4.61
C ASP A 744 -4.09 19.03 -4.93
N TYR A 745 -4.70 19.14 -6.11
CA TYR A 745 -5.33 20.37 -6.58
C TYR A 745 -6.71 20.50 -5.93
N ILE A 746 -6.72 20.83 -4.63
CA ILE A 746 -7.92 21.27 -3.92
C ILE A 746 -8.17 22.72 -4.38
N PRO A 747 -9.23 23.02 -5.16
CA PRO A 747 -9.60 24.39 -5.42
C PRO A 747 -10.13 25.00 -4.12
N GLU A 748 -9.54 26.09 -3.66
CA GLU A 748 -10.18 26.91 -2.63
C GLU A 748 -11.57 27.37 -3.12
N PRO A 749 -12.61 27.35 -2.27
CA PRO A 749 -13.95 27.76 -2.68
C PRO A 749 -13.94 29.26 -3.01
N ARG A 750 -14.18 29.59 -4.29
CA ARG A 750 -14.32 30.98 -4.73
C ARG A 750 -15.43 31.68 -3.95
N LYS A 751 -15.08 32.80 -3.30
CA LYS A 751 -16.06 33.76 -2.78
C LYS A 751 -16.57 34.65 -3.91
N ASP A 752 -17.39 34.10 -4.79
CA ASP A 752 -18.15 34.87 -5.78
C ASP A 752 -19.33 35.58 -5.09
N ILE A 753 -19.03 36.63 -4.30
CA ILE A 753 -20.05 37.49 -3.67
C ILE A 753 -20.58 38.46 -4.73
N THR A 754 -21.84 38.25 -5.14
CA THR A 754 -22.57 39.13 -6.06
C THR A 754 -23.56 40.00 -5.30
N VAL A 755 -23.18 41.25 -5.02
CA VAL A 755 -24.11 42.32 -4.63
C VAL A 755 -23.70 43.59 -5.38
N GLY A 756 -24.66 44.23 -6.05
CA GLY A 756 -24.45 45.51 -6.74
C GLY A 756 -25.00 46.70 -5.95
N ASN A 757 -24.48 47.89 -6.30
CA ASN A 757 -25.04 49.24 -6.24
C ASN A 757 -26.18 49.55 -5.24
N GLU A 758 -26.16 50.62 -4.44
CA GLU A 758 -25.27 51.81 -4.39
C GLU A 758 -25.46 52.50 -2.99
N ALA A 759 -24.77 53.56 -2.55
CA ALA A 759 -23.98 54.58 -3.25
C ALA A 759 -22.87 55.25 -2.38
N ARG A 760 -22.36 56.38 -2.91
CA ARG A 760 -21.57 57.52 -2.35
C ARG A 760 -21.56 57.68 -0.81
N HIS A 761 -20.48 58.15 -0.17
CA HIS A 761 -19.63 59.30 -0.56
C HIS A 761 -18.13 59.20 -0.12
N ASP A 762 -17.28 59.85 -0.91
CA ASP A 762 -16.02 60.59 -0.64
C ASP A 762 -14.77 59.99 0.05
N GLU A 763 -13.77 59.80 -0.81
CA GLU A 763 -12.35 60.23 -0.72
C GLU A 763 -11.26 59.59 0.17
N SER A 764 -10.14 59.31 -0.51
CA SER A 764 -8.76 59.06 -0.04
C SER A 764 -8.48 57.75 0.72
N SER A 765 -7.41 57.00 0.41
CA SER A 765 -6.53 57.04 -0.77
C SER A 765 -5.99 55.64 -1.07
N LEU A 766 -6.22 55.13 -2.28
CA LEU A 766 -5.72 53.86 -2.78
C LEU A 766 -4.71 54.11 -3.90
N HIS A 767 -3.58 53.39 -3.88
CA HIS A 767 -2.97 52.67 -5.01
C HIS A 767 -1.44 52.54 -4.90
N GLY A 768 -0.98 51.30 -4.72
CA GLY A 768 -0.03 50.75 -5.69
C GLY A 768 -0.80 50.23 -6.92
N PRO A 769 -0.10 49.91 -8.01
CA PRO A 769 -0.16 48.52 -8.43
C PRO A 769 1.16 47.93 -8.95
N LEU A 770 1.14 46.62 -9.19
CA LEU A 770 2.18 45.85 -9.86
C LEU A 770 2.33 46.27 -11.33
N THR A 771 3.53 46.08 -11.91
CA THR A 771 3.62 45.64 -13.32
C THR A 771 4.91 44.86 -13.64
N THR A 772 4.70 43.72 -14.32
CA THR A 772 5.53 43.06 -15.36
C THR A 772 7.07 43.10 -15.35
N VAL A 773 7.63 41.90 -15.53
CA VAL A 773 8.95 41.64 -16.13
C VAL A 773 9.09 42.31 -17.50
N PHE A 774 10.25 42.90 -17.78
CA PHE A 774 10.77 43.14 -19.12
C PHE A 774 12.23 42.66 -19.21
N TYR A 775 12.65 42.25 -20.41
CA TYR A 775 14.06 42.04 -20.76
C TYR A 775 14.66 43.37 -21.21
N GLU A 776 15.88 43.69 -20.77
CA GLU A 776 16.74 44.61 -21.51
C GLU A 776 18.22 44.28 -21.25
N THR A 777 19.06 44.56 -22.26
CA THR A 777 20.50 44.27 -22.27
C THR A 777 21.20 45.35 -23.09
N LEU A 778 22.33 45.86 -22.59
CA LEU A 778 23.58 46.28 -23.29
C LEU A 778 24.30 47.43 -22.55
N ASP A 779 25.57 47.18 -22.24
CA ASP A 779 26.76 48.04 -22.38
C ASP A 779 26.85 49.45 -21.70
N ASP A 780 27.64 49.51 -20.60
CA ASP A 780 28.95 50.24 -20.42
C ASP A 780 29.16 51.73 -20.86
N PRO A 781 30.27 52.43 -20.47
CA PRO A 781 31.33 52.17 -19.46
C PRO A 781 31.72 53.43 -18.58
N TYR A 782 32.97 53.47 -18.05
CA TYR A 782 33.69 54.47 -17.20
C TYR A 782 33.39 54.39 -15.69
N THR A 783 34.28 53.96 -14.77
CA THR A 783 35.67 54.40 -14.37
C THR A 783 35.74 55.82 -13.81
N SER A 784 36.49 56.15 -12.75
CA SER A 784 37.66 55.52 -12.09
C SER A 784 37.59 55.71 -10.54
N ASP A 785 38.53 55.35 -9.63
CA ASP A 785 39.97 55.00 -9.67
C ASP A 785 40.35 53.96 -8.59
N GLU A 786 41.40 53.17 -8.90
CA GLU A 786 42.59 52.74 -8.13
C GLU A 786 42.61 52.63 -6.57
N LEU A 787 43.42 51.77 -5.94
CA LEU A 787 44.69 51.16 -6.39
C LEU A 787 44.70 49.62 -6.51
N VAL A 788 45.60 49.18 -7.38
CA VAL A 788 45.96 47.78 -7.69
C VAL A 788 47.34 47.44 -7.11
N ALA A 789 47.54 46.19 -6.73
CA ALA A 789 48.85 45.55 -6.69
C ALA A 789 48.73 44.11 -7.22
N GLU A 790 49.10 43.89 -8.48
CA GLU A 790 49.11 42.56 -9.09
C GLU A 790 50.29 41.74 -8.56
N ILE A 791 50.05 40.50 -8.11
CA ILE A 791 51.03 39.42 -8.25
C ILE A 791 50.30 38.14 -8.69
N LEU A 792 50.55 37.78 -9.95
CA LEU A 792 50.51 36.44 -10.57
C LEU A 792 49.31 35.51 -10.31
N VAL A 793 48.66 35.14 -11.41
CA VAL A 793 47.96 33.86 -11.53
C VAL A 793 48.97 32.72 -11.32
N SER A 794 48.67 31.83 -10.39
CA SER A 794 49.15 30.44 -10.42
C SER A 794 47.94 29.51 -10.30
N ASP A 795 47.53 28.93 -11.43
CA ASP A 795 46.72 27.72 -11.42
C ASP A 795 47.57 26.59 -10.82
N ASP A 796 47.36 26.28 -9.54
CA ASP A 796 47.45 24.90 -9.05
C ASP A 796 46.81 24.76 -7.66
N SER A 797 45.65 24.08 -7.63
CA SER A 797 45.11 23.58 -6.37
C SER A 797 45.95 22.37 -5.94
N PHE A 798 46.88 22.59 -5.01
CA PHE A 798 47.89 21.58 -4.63
C PHE A 798 47.32 20.21 -4.17
N CYS A 799 46.04 20.12 -3.76
CA CYS A 799 45.39 18.85 -3.43
C CYS A 799 44.60 18.19 -4.59
N ALA A 800 44.58 18.78 -5.80
CA ALA A 800 43.75 18.31 -6.92
C ALA A 800 44.12 16.91 -7.46
N HIS A 801 45.36 16.47 -7.27
CA HIS A 801 45.88 15.18 -7.76
C HIS A 801 46.41 14.26 -6.64
N SER A 802 46.26 14.64 -5.37
CA SER A 802 46.72 13.82 -4.24
C SER A 802 45.70 12.72 -3.91
N HIS A 803 45.92 11.50 -4.42
CA HIS A 803 45.25 10.31 -3.88
C HIS A 803 45.63 10.13 -2.40
N CYS A 804 44.71 10.50 -1.51
CA CYS A 804 44.70 10.18 -0.09
C CYS A 804 43.73 9.01 0.18
N ASP A 805 43.79 8.45 1.39
CA ASP A 805 42.81 7.49 1.88
C ASP A 805 41.40 8.13 2.00
N ILE A 806 40.34 7.31 2.00
CA ILE A 806 38.97 7.80 2.28
C ILE A 806 38.84 8.30 3.74
N ASN A 807 39.64 7.75 4.64
CA ASN A 807 39.73 8.14 6.05
C ASN A 807 40.87 9.16 6.29
N ALA A 808 41.16 10.02 5.29
CA ALA A 808 42.20 11.05 5.36
C ALA A 808 41.78 12.39 4.75
N ARG A 809 42.36 13.48 5.26
CA ARG A 809 42.29 14.83 4.68
C ARG A 809 43.62 15.22 4.06
N CYS A 810 43.60 15.95 2.94
CA CYS A 810 44.79 16.62 2.43
C CYS A 810 45.11 17.84 3.30
N VAL A 811 46.37 18.02 3.70
CA VAL A 811 46.86 19.24 4.36
C VAL A 811 48.10 19.78 3.63
N PRO A 812 48.22 21.10 3.44
CA PRO A 812 49.44 21.70 2.90
C PRO A 812 50.60 21.53 3.89
N SER A 813 51.80 21.36 3.35
CA SER A 813 53.06 21.23 4.09
C SER A 813 54.18 21.84 3.25
N GLU A 814 55.30 22.21 3.87
CA GLU A 814 56.42 22.86 3.17
C GLU A 814 57.08 21.94 2.12
N ASP A 815 57.09 20.62 2.36
CA ASP A 815 57.52 19.59 1.40
C ASP A 815 56.43 19.20 0.36
N GLY A 816 55.27 19.88 0.36
CA GLY A 816 54.15 19.64 -0.56
C GLY A 816 52.87 19.12 0.11
N PRO A 817 51.84 18.78 -0.70
CA PRO A 817 50.53 18.33 -0.22
C PRO A 817 50.64 16.94 0.41
N ARG A 818 50.43 16.84 1.72
CA ARG A 818 50.48 15.57 2.45
C ARG A 818 49.11 15.17 2.97
N CYS A 819 48.81 13.88 2.90
CA CYS A 819 47.61 13.34 3.48
C CYS A 819 47.79 13.16 5.00
N GLN A 820 46.79 13.48 5.79
CA GLN A 820 46.72 13.23 7.24
C GLN A 820 45.47 12.38 7.51
N CYS A 821 45.62 11.25 8.21
CA CYS A 821 44.45 10.46 8.63
C CYS A 821 43.50 11.31 9.50
N LEU A 822 42.20 11.02 9.42
CA LEU A 822 41.19 11.63 10.27
C LEU A 822 41.33 11.15 11.72
N GLU A 823 40.70 11.86 12.65
CA GLU A 823 40.61 11.44 14.05
C GLU A 823 39.89 10.07 14.12
N GLY A 824 40.36 9.17 14.99
CA GLY A 824 39.99 7.75 14.99
C GLY A 824 40.79 6.86 14.02
N TYR A 825 41.68 7.42 13.18
CA TYR A 825 42.48 6.65 12.20
C TYR A 825 43.98 6.92 12.26
N THR A 826 44.79 5.89 12.01
CA THR A 826 46.26 5.92 12.02
C THR A 826 46.85 5.39 10.72
N GLY A 827 48.01 5.94 10.32
CA GLY A 827 48.68 5.53 9.09
C GLY A 827 49.44 6.68 8.43
N ASN A 828 49.68 6.54 7.12
CA ASN A 828 50.48 7.48 6.33
C ASN A 828 49.63 8.49 5.51
N GLY A 829 48.33 8.56 5.78
CA GLY A 829 47.38 9.41 5.05
C GLY A 829 46.95 8.88 3.66
N ARG A 830 47.71 7.95 3.06
CA ARG A 830 47.34 7.22 1.83
C ARG A 830 46.81 5.81 2.10
N THR A 831 47.01 5.34 3.32
CA THR A 831 46.44 4.14 3.91
C THR A 831 46.21 4.51 5.38
N CYS A 832 44.94 4.58 5.78
CA CYS A 832 44.51 4.97 7.13
C CYS A 832 43.64 3.87 7.73
N ASN A 833 44.26 3.12 8.63
CA ASN A 833 43.62 2.05 9.37
C ASN A 833 42.91 2.62 10.59
N ASP A 834 41.86 1.94 11.01
CA ASP A 834 41.15 2.18 12.26
C ASP A 834 42.09 2.13 13.48
N ILE A 835 41.86 2.98 14.49
CA ILE A 835 42.54 2.92 15.78
C ILE A 835 41.64 2.17 16.75
N ASP A 836 41.97 0.91 17.06
CA ASP A 836 41.22 0.16 18.07
C ASP A 836 41.52 0.69 19.49
N GLU A 837 40.73 1.67 19.94
CA GLU A 837 40.93 2.31 21.25
C GLU A 837 40.62 1.38 22.42
N CYS A 838 39.82 0.32 22.19
CA CYS A 838 39.55 -0.72 23.18
C CYS A 838 40.78 -1.61 23.39
N LEU A 839 41.42 -2.06 22.31
CA LEU A 839 42.66 -2.84 22.33
C LEU A 839 43.83 -2.04 22.91
N LEU A 840 43.89 -0.73 22.61
CA LEU A 840 44.91 0.19 23.13
C LEU A 840 44.62 0.70 24.55
N GLN A 841 43.46 0.39 25.14
CA GLN A 841 43.00 0.87 26.45
C GLN A 841 43.00 2.40 26.61
N ILE A 842 42.88 3.13 25.51
CA ILE A 842 42.70 4.60 25.49
C ILE A 842 41.21 5.01 25.45
N ALA A 843 40.32 4.03 25.28
CA ALA A 843 38.88 4.21 25.39
C ALA A 843 38.43 4.63 26.80
N VAL A 844 37.76 5.78 26.89
CA VAL A 844 37.10 6.26 28.11
C VAL A 844 35.72 5.60 28.24
N CYS A 845 35.61 4.58 29.08
CA CYS A 845 34.37 3.87 29.44
C CYS A 845 34.26 3.68 30.97
N ASP A 846 33.09 3.32 31.49
CA ASP A 846 32.92 2.85 32.88
C ASP A 846 33.74 1.57 33.09
N GLN A 847 34.91 1.71 33.75
CA GLN A 847 35.95 0.68 33.82
C GLN A 847 35.54 -0.65 34.48
N HIS A 848 34.39 -0.68 35.16
CA HIS A 848 33.93 -1.87 35.90
C HIS A 848 32.50 -2.30 35.53
N LYS A 849 31.77 -1.49 34.76
CA LYS A 849 30.37 -1.77 34.40
C LYS A 849 30.06 -1.58 32.91
N ALA A 850 31.03 -1.18 32.08
CA ALA A 850 30.87 -1.09 30.63
C ALA A 850 31.89 -1.92 29.86
N GLU A 851 31.41 -2.56 28.80
CA GLU A 851 32.18 -3.22 27.76
C GLU A 851 32.55 -2.17 26.69
N CYS A 852 33.83 -2.12 26.31
CA CYS A 852 34.29 -1.29 25.19
C CYS A 852 34.08 -2.05 23.88
N ILE A 853 33.47 -1.40 22.89
CA ILE A 853 33.23 -1.96 21.55
C ILE A 853 33.85 -1.02 20.52
N ASN A 854 34.87 -1.50 19.83
CA ASN A 854 35.53 -0.75 18.77
C ASN A 854 34.65 -0.65 17.51
N MET A 855 34.72 0.48 16.80
CA MET A 855 34.13 0.65 15.47
C MET A 855 35.09 1.38 14.55
N GLU A 856 34.95 1.17 13.24
CA GLU A 856 35.73 1.87 12.22
C GLU A 856 35.51 3.40 12.30
N GLY A 857 36.50 4.11 12.84
CA GLY A 857 36.50 5.55 13.12
C GLY A 857 36.25 5.94 14.58
N GLY A 858 36.26 4.99 15.51
CA GLY A 858 36.29 5.22 16.96
C GLY A 858 35.34 4.34 17.78
N TYR A 859 35.75 4.06 19.01
CA TYR A 859 35.02 3.23 19.99
C TYR A 859 33.68 3.81 20.52
N ILE A 860 32.87 2.90 21.06
CA ILE A 860 31.82 3.22 22.04
C ILE A 860 31.91 2.33 23.29
N CYS A 861 31.09 2.66 24.29
CA CYS A 861 30.95 1.92 25.53
C CYS A 861 29.51 1.41 25.69
N LYS A 862 29.33 0.21 26.24
CA LYS A 862 28.02 -0.44 26.45
C LYS A 862 27.94 -0.98 27.87
N CYS A 863 26.92 -0.62 28.65
CA CYS A 863 26.77 -1.17 30.00
C CYS A 863 26.60 -2.70 29.99
N MET A 864 27.19 -3.38 30.97
CA MET A 864 27.12 -4.83 31.17
C MET A 864 25.73 -5.24 31.69
N GLU A 865 25.38 -6.53 31.57
CA GLU A 865 24.08 -7.04 32.01
C GLU A 865 23.82 -6.75 33.51
N GLY A 866 22.61 -6.27 33.81
CA GLY A 866 22.23 -5.79 35.14
C GLY A 866 22.40 -4.27 35.34
N PHE A 867 23.15 -3.58 34.46
CA PHE A 867 23.37 -2.14 34.52
C PHE A 867 22.71 -1.39 33.35
N LEU A 868 22.23 -0.18 33.61
CA LEU A 868 21.63 0.74 32.64
C LEU A 868 22.43 2.04 32.61
N GLY A 869 22.59 2.67 31.46
CA GLY A 869 23.38 3.89 31.33
C GLY A 869 23.86 4.14 29.89
N ASN A 870 24.78 5.09 29.74
CA ASN A 870 25.36 5.48 28.43
C ASN A 870 26.74 4.85 28.16
N GLY A 871 27.16 3.88 28.98
CA GLY A 871 28.48 3.23 28.91
C GLY A 871 29.65 4.06 29.48
N LEU A 872 29.46 5.36 29.72
CA LEU A 872 30.40 6.21 30.46
C LEU A 872 30.05 6.21 31.96
N GLU A 873 28.77 6.16 32.28
CA GLU A 873 28.20 5.98 33.61
C GLU A 873 27.13 4.88 33.55
N CYS A 874 27.26 3.84 34.40
CA CYS A 874 26.32 2.72 34.46
C CYS A 874 25.77 2.50 35.90
N ILE A 875 24.44 2.41 36.04
CA ILE A 875 23.72 2.25 37.31
C ILE A 875 22.97 0.92 37.40
N GLU A 876 22.82 0.36 38.60
CA GLU A 876 22.20 -0.95 38.82
C GLU A 876 20.68 -0.93 38.66
N SER A 877 20.12 -1.96 38.00
CA SER A 877 18.68 -2.11 37.79
C SER A 877 17.99 -2.70 39.02
N SER A 878 17.37 -1.85 39.85
CA SER A 878 16.82 -2.23 41.16
C SER A 878 15.43 -2.89 41.09
N THR A 879 15.36 -4.18 40.73
CA THR A 879 14.12 -4.98 40.84
C THR A 879 13.96 -5.58 42.23
N THR A 880 13.16 -4.95 43.10
CA THR A 880 12.86 -5.45 44.45
C THR A 880 11.90 -6.64 44.44
N ALA A 881 12.43 -7.86 44.44
CA ALA A 881 11.66 -9.06 44.79
C ALA A 881 11.57 -9.17 46.32
N SER A 882 10.35 -9.03 46.87
CA SER A 882 10.13 -9.02 48.33
C SER A 882 10.39 -10.38 48.98
N THR A 883 11.20 -10.39 50.04
CA THR A 883 11.53 -11.59 50.81
C THR A 883 10.35 -12.11 51.65
N VAL A 884 10.09 -13.42 51.58
CA VAL A 884 9.32 -14.16 52.59
C VAL A 884 10.15 -15.35 53.06
N ASN A 885 10.69 -15.25 54.27
CA ASN A 885 11.43 -16.34 54.91
C ASN A 885 10.49 -17.14 55.83
N THR A 886 10.38 -18.46 55.60
CA THR A 886 10.10 -19.42 56.69
C THR A 886 10.71 -20.79 56.40
N THR A 887 11.61 -21.20 57.29
CA THR A 887 11.93 -22.59 57.70
C THR A 887 12.20 -23.64 56.62
N ALA A 888 13.45 -24.08 56.53
CA ALA A 888 13.83 -25.31 55.85
C ALA A 888 13.32 -26.57 56.57
N ASN A 889 13.18 -27.66 55.83
CA ASN A 889 13.49 -29.00 56.33
C ASN A 889 14.04 -29.87 55.18
N ASP A 890 14.89 -30.83 55.53
CA ASP A 890 15.76 -31.55 54.60
C ASP A 890 15.11 -32.84 54.04
N THR A 891 15.17 -33.05 52.73
CA THR A 891 15.60 -34.31 52.08
C THR A 891 15.62 -34.17 50.54
N SER A 892 16.31 -35.09 49.86
CA SER A 892 16.63 -34.98 48.43
C SER A 892 15.51 -35.41 47.49
N GLU A 893 15.32 -34.67 46.40
CA GLU A 893 14.74 -35.25 45.18
C GLU A 893 15.33 -34.67 43.88
N LYS A 894 15.15 -35.41 42.78
CA LYS A 894 16.05 -35.39 41.61
C LYS A 894 15.79 -34.23 40.66
N SER A 895 16.85 -33.76 40.00
CA SER A 895 16.74 -33.05 38.73
C SER A 895 16.17 -33.97 37.64
N HIS A 896 14.97 -33.70 37.14
CA HIS A 896 14.45 -34.39 35.96
C HIS A 896 15.07 -33.85 34.68
N THR A 897 16.20 -34.43 34.28
CA THR A 897 16.57 -34.48 32.86
C THR A 897 15.54 -35.37 32.16
N GLN A 898 14.68 -34.78 31.34
CA GLN A 898 13.59 -35.49 30.68
C GLN A 898 14.11 -36.15 29.40
N GLU A 899 14.62 -37.38 29.55
CA GLU A 899 15.17 -38.20 28.46
C GLU A 899 14.10 -38.51 27.40
N CYS A 900 14.54 -38.77 26.16
CA CYS A 900 13.61 -39.13 25.08
C CYS A 900 12.92 -40.48 25.36
N PRO A 901 11.64 -40.65 24.98
CA PRO A 901 10.93 -41.92 25.21
C PRO A 901 11.63 -43.10 24.54
N ALA A 902 11.59 -44.29 25.16
CA ALA A 902 12.21 -45.51 24.63
C ALA A 902 11.65 -46.01 23.27
N SER A 903 10.64 -45.33 22.72
CA SER A 903 10.16 -45.49 21.33
C SER A 903 10.94 -44.68 20.29
N HIS A 904 11.85 -43.80 20.74
CA HIS A 904 12.63 -42.87 19.91
C HIS A 904 14.14 -43.16 19.90
N ASP A 905 14.60 -44.15 20.66
CA ASP A 905 15.92 -44.74 20.40
C ASP A 905 15.97 -45.26 18.95
N HIS A 906 17.00 -44.85 18.22
CA HIS A 906 17.16 -45.02 16.76
C HIS A 906 16.16 -44.27 15.85
N PHE A 907 15.40 -43.28 16.35
CA PHE A 907 14.58 -42.42 15.46
C PHE A 907 15.43 -41.51 14.57
N CYS A 908 16.56 -41.01 15.09
CA CYS A 908 17.54 -40.20 14.36
C CYS A 908 18.67 -41.09 13.82
N PHE A 909 19.02 -40.97 12.53
CA PHE A 909 20.11 -41.74 11.91
C PHE A 909 21.48 -41.12 12.18
N HIS A 910 21.64 -39.83 11.88
CA HIS A 910 22.89 -39.08 12.07
C HIS A 910 22.63 -37.77 12.84
N GLY A 911 22.02 -37.90 14.03
CA GLY A 911 21.66 -36.78 14.90
C GLY A 911 21.19 -37.23 16.27
N THR A 912 20.93 -36.27 17.16
CA THR A 912 20.51 -36.50 18.55
C THR A 912 19.05 -36.09 18.76
N CYS A 913 18.28 -36.91 19.48
CA CYS A 913 16.90 -36.60 19.87
C CYS A 913 16.85 -35.46 20.90
N ARG A 914 15.92 -34.50 20.72
CA ARG A 914 15.65 -33.42 21.68
C ARG A 914 14.17 -33.03 21.65
N TYR A 915 13.60 -32.72 22.81
CA TYR A 915 12.26 -32.11 22.91
C TYR A 915 12.30 -30.62 22.55
N PHE A 916 11.30 -30.14 21.82
CA PHE A 916 11.16 -28.75 21.37
C PHE A 916 9.92 -28.10 22.02
N PRO A 917 10.10 -27.25 23.05
CA PRO A 917 8.97 -26.68 23.81
C PRO A 917 8.00 -25.85 22.96
N ASP A 918 8.48 -25.20 21.90
CA ASP A 918 7.66 -24.37 21.01
C ASP A 918 6.72 -25.18 20.09
N LEU A 919 6.88 -26.50 20.05
CA LEU A 919 6.13 -27.44 19.19
C LEU A 919 5.43 -28.58 19.98
N ASP A 920 5.76 -28.73 21.26
CA ASP A 920 5.35 -29.85 22.14
C ASP A 920 5.64 -31.25 21.56
N ASP A 921 6.78 -31.40 20.86
CA ASP A 921 7.18 -32.64 20.16
C ASP A 921 8.70 -32.90 20.22
N TYR A 922 9.12 -34.10 19.83
CA TYR A 922 10.51 -34.58 19.83
C TYR A 922 11.10 -34.59 18.42
N GLY A 923 12.25 -33.92 18.22
CA GLY A 923 12.92 -33.79 16.92
C GLY A 923 14.39 -34.20 16.93
N CYS A 924 14.97 -34.35 15.74
CA CYS A 924 16.38 -34.69 15.55
C CYS A 924 17.24 -33.45 15.27
N VAL A 925 18.34 -33.29 16.03
CA VAL A 925 19.40 -32.31 15.74
C VAL A 925 20.52 -33.01 14.96
N CYS A 926 20.71 -32.66 13.70
CA CYS A 926 21.64 -33.36 12.79
C CYS A 926 23.11 -32.97 12.99
N ILE A 927 23.99 -33.94 12.75
CA ILE A 927 25.45 -33.72 12.67
C ILE A 927 25.78 -33.05 11.32
N ALA A 928 26.77 -32.15 11.31
CA ALA A 928 27.17 -31.43 10.11
C ALA A 928 27.48 -32.39 8.93
N GLY A 929 26.95 -32.07 7.74
CA GLY A 929 26.99 -32.92 6.55
C GLY A 929 25.73 -33.77 6.32
N TYR A 930 24.84 -33.89 7.31
CA TYR A 930 23.60 -34.66 7.22
C TYR A 930 22.33 -33.80 7.36
N PHE A 931 21.30 -34.08 6.56
CA PHE A 931 20.04 -33.34 6.56
C PHE A 931 18.79 -34.20 6.31
N GLY A 932 17.62 -33.62 6.62
CA GLY A 932 16.30 -34.26 6.59
C GLY A 932 15.75 -34.52 8.00
N GLU A 933 14.44 -34.79 8.10
CA GLU A 933 13.69 -34.93 9.37
C GLU A 933 14.27 -35.96 10.36
N ARG A 934 15.06 -36.93 9.89
CA ARG A 934 15.76 -37.93 10.70
C ARG A 934 17.27 -37.96 10.43
N CYS A 935 17.81 -36.91 9.81
CA CYS A 935 19.22 -36.77 9.42
C CYS A 935 19.69 -37.88 8.47
N GLN A 936 18.85 -38.23 7.48
CA GLN A 936 19.02 -39.40 6.61
C GLN A 936 19.72 -39.15 5.26
N THR A 937 20.15 -37.91 4.99
CA THR A 937 20.68 -37.50 3.66
C THR A 937 22.07 -36.90 3.77
N ASP A 938 23.02 -37.40 2.97
CA ASP A 938 24.42 -36.93 2.88
C ASP A 938 24.58 -35.90 1.74
N ASP A 939 25.22 -34.77 2.04
CA ASP A 939 25.48 -33.63 1.13
C ASP A 939 26.35 -33.99 -0.09
N GLN A 940 27.31 -34.92 0.04
CA GLN A 940 28.27 -35.21 -1.03
C GLN A 940 27.61 -35.75 -2.31
N ASN A 941 26.49 -36.45 -2.20
CA ASN A 941 25.82 -37.09 -3.34
C ASN A 941 24.88 -36.15 -4.15
N TRP A 942 24.74 -34.88 -3.74
CA TRP A 942 23.82 -33.93 -4.39
C TRP A 942 24.44 -33.23 -5.60
N TRP A 943 25.69 -32.78 -5.48
CA TRP A 943 26.35 -31.89 -6.44
C TRP A 943 26.67 -32.56 -7.80
N ASP A 944 27.14 -33.81 -7.80
CA ASP A 944 27.49 -34.53 -9.04
C ASP A 944 26.29 -34.79 -9.98
N LYS A 945 25.09 -34.93 -9.41
CA LYS A 945 23.85 -35.14 -10.19
C LYS A 945 23.38 -33.88 -10.94
N GLN A 946 23.76 -32.68 -10.50
CA GLN A 946 23.43 -31.44 -11.24
C GLN A 946 24.39 -31.17 -12.41
N SER A 947 25.68 -31.48 -12.24
CA SER A 947 26.74 -31.24 -13.24
C SER A 947 26.49 -31.94 -14.58
N THR A 948 25.99 -33.18 -14.54
CA THR A 948 25.76 -34.01 -15.74
C THR A 948 24.55 -33.56 -16.58
N GLN A 949 23.46 -33.11 -15.96
CA GLN A 949 22.24 -32.71 -16.67
C GLN A 949 22.42 -31.43 -17.52
N LEU A 950 23.20 -30.46 -17.05
CA LEU A 950 23.47 -29.22 -17.78
C LEU A 950 24.26 -29.46 -19.08
N LYS A 951 25.22 -30.39 -19.07
CA LYS A 951 26.00 -30.75 -20.27
C LYS A 951 25.15 -31.41 -21.35
N ILE A 952 24.28 -32.35 -20.99
CA ILE A 952 23.38 -33.04 -21.93
C ILE A 952 22.46 -32.04 -22.63
N ARG A 953 21.78 -31.16 -21.86
CA ARG A 953 20.81 -30.19 -22.40
C ARG A 953 21.42 -29.26 -23.45
N ASN A 954 22.65 -28.79 -23.24
CA ASN A 954 23.31 -27.86 -24.16
C ASN A 954 23.72 -28.55 -25.47
N VAL A 955 24.09 -29.84 -25.43
CA VAL A 955 24.35 -30.64 -26.63
C VAL A 955 23.05 -30.87 -27.43
N THR A 956 21.93 -31.20 -26.78
CA THR A 956 20.64 -31.44 -27.48
C THR A 956 20.15 -30.20 -28.21
N ILE A 957 20.28 -29.02 -27.59
CA ILE A 957 19.92 -27.72 -28.21
C ILE A 957 20.80 -27.44 -29.43
N SER A 958 22.11 -27.67 -29.33
CA SER A 958 23.07 -27.42 -30.42
C SER A 958 22.81 -28.30 -31.64
N VAL A 959 22.53 -29.60 -31.44
CA VAL A 959 22.16 -30.53 -32.52
C VAL A 959 20.81 -30.14 -33.14
N SER A 960 19.83 -29.73 -32.32
CA SER A 960 18.51 -29.31 -32.80
C SER A 960 18.58 -28.06 -33.69
N LEU A 961 19.44 -27.10 -33.35
CA LEU A 961 19.68 -25.90 -34.18
C LEU A 961 20.32 -26.26 -35.53
N LEU A 962 21.32 -27.15 -35.56
CA LEU A 962 21.95 -27.61 -36.80
C LEU A 962 20.96 -28.31 -37.73
N VAL A 963 20.08 -29.17 -37.19
CA VAL A 963 19.00 -29.82 -37.95
C VAL A 963 18.01 -28.80 -38.49
N LEU A 964 17.63 -27.78 -37.71
CA LEU A 964 16.72 -26.72 -38.16
C LEU A 964 17.32 -25.89 -39.33
N ILE A 965 18.61 -25.58 -39.26
CA ILE A 965 19.35 -24.85 -40.31
C ILE A 965 19.41 -25.69 -41.60
N LEU A 966 19.67 -27.00 -41.50
CA LEU A 966 19.65 -27.90 -42.65
C LEU A 966 18.26 -27.98 -43.31
N ILE A 967 17.19 -28.08 -42.52
CA ILE A 967 15.81 -28.09 -43.03
C ILE A 967 15.47 -26.77 -43.73
N LEU A 968 15.85 -25.62 -43.15
CA LEU A 968 15.66 -24.31 -43.78
C LEU A 968 16.44 -24.18 -45.10
N GLY A 969 17.67 -24.69 -45.16
CA GLY A 969 18.48 -24.75 -46.38
C GLY A 969 17.81 -25.58 -47.48
N LEU A 970 17.30 -26.76 -47.14
CA LEU A 970 16.57 -27.64 -48.07
C LEU A 970 15.27 -27.01 -48.58
N VAL A 971 14.51 -26.32 -47.71
CA VAL A 971 13.30 -25.59 -48.11
C VAL A 971 13.62 -24.42 -49.06
N LEU A 972 14.67 -23.66 -48.77
CA LEU A 972 15.13 -22.57 -49.65
C LEU A 972 15.62 -23.10 -51.00
N PHE A 973 16.35 -24.22 -51.02
CA PHE A 973 16.77 -24.88 -52.26
C PHE A 973 15.58 -25.40 -53.06
N GLY A 974 14.57 -26.01 -52.40
CA GLY A 974 13.33 -26.44 -53.04
C GLY A 974 12.54 -25.28 -53.65
N VAL A 975 12.43 -24.14 -52.96
CA VAL A 975 11.78 -22.92 -53.48
C VAL A 975 12.58 -22.32 -54.65
N TYR A 976 13.92 -22.35 -54.59
CA TYR A 976 14.78 -21.93 -55.70
C TYR A 976 14.58 -22.81 -56.94
N TYR A 977 14.63 -24.14 -56.77
CA TYR A 977 14.43 -25.11 -57.85
C TYR A 977 13.03 -25.00 -58.47
N TYR A 978 11.99 -24.85 -57.65
CA TYR A 978 10.61 -24.64 -58.12
C TYR A 978 10.45 -23.32 -58.91
N ARG A 979 11.09 -22.23 -58.46
CA ARG A 979 11.14 -20.96 -59.21
C ARG A 979 11.96 -21.07 -60.51
N HIS A 980 12.97 -21.94 -60.56
CA HIS A 980 13.75 -22.21 -61.77
C HIS A 980 12.93 -23.00 -62.81
N GLN A 981 12.25 -24.06 -62.39
CA GLN A 981 11.31 -24.84 -63.20
C GLN A 981 10.18 -23.94 -63.77
N LEU A 982 9.60 -23.06 -62.95
CA LEU A 982 8.60 -22.08 -63.40
C LEU A 982 9.14 -21.01 -64.37
N LYS A 983 10.46 -20.75 -64.38
CA LYS A 983 11.08 -19.94 -65.44
C LYS A 983 11.27 -20.73 -66.73
N GLN A 984 11.64 -22.00 -66.65
CA GLN A 984 11.86 -22.86 -67.83
C GLN A 984 10.56 -23.20 -68.56
N SER A 985 9.44 -23.37 -67.85
CA SER A 985 8.13 -23.64 -68.48
C SER A 985 7.53 -22.44 -69.25
N ARG A 986 8.15 -21.26 -69.21
CA ARG A 986 7.60 -20.01 -69.75
C ARG A 986 8.22 -19.52 -71.06
N ASN A 987 9.06 -20.32 -71.72
CA ASN A 987 9.67 -20.00 -73.02
C ASN A 987 9.43 -21.12 -74.07
N PRO A 988 8.33 -21.07 -74.84
CA PRO A 988 8.11 -21.98 -75.96
C PRO A 988 8.82 -21.46 -77.23
N GLY A 989 9.97 -22.05 -77.57
CA GLY A 989 10.42 -22.14 -78.96
C GLY A 989 11.76 -21.50 -79.35
N ARG A 990 12.80 -22.35 -79.46
CA ARG A 990 13.52 -22.55 -80.74
C ARG A 990 14.14 -23.96 -80.77
N ARG A 991 14.36 -24.50 -81.97
CA ARG A 991 14.94 -25.83 -82.23
C ARG A 991 16.36 -25.72 -82.81
N HIS A 992 17.09 -26.85 -82.82
CA HIS A 992 18.42 -27.06 -83.42
C HIS A 992 19.55 -26.33 -82.66
N VAL A 993 20.81 -26.78 -82.65
CA VAL A 993 21.55 -27.60 -83.64
C VAL A 993 22.27 -28.82 -83.02
N GLU A 994 22.64 -29.71 -83.93
CA GLU A 994 23.32 -31.02 -83.95
C GLU A 994 24.47 -31.38 -82.97
N GLN A 995 24.57 -32.71 -82.77
CA GLN A 995 25.76 -33.60 -82.76
C GLN A 995 26.88 -33.34 -81.73
N HIS A 996 27.29 -34.33 -80.93
CA HIS A 996 27.76 -35.65 -81.39
C HIS A 996 27.69 -36.77 -80.32
#